data_AF-A0A9X2I2V6-F1
#
_entry.id   AF-A0A9X2I2V6-F1
#
_cell.length_a   1.000
_cell.length_b   1.000
_cell.length_c   1.000
_cell.angle_alpha   90.00
_cell.angle_beta   90.00
_cell.angle_gamma   90.00
#
_symmetry.space_group_name_H-M   'P 1'
#
loop_
_entity.id
_entity.type
_entity.pdbx_description
1 polymer ?
#
loop_
_entity_poly.entity_id
_entity_poly.type
_entity_poly.pdbx_seq_one_letter_code
_entity_poly.pdbx_strand_id
1 'polypeptide(L)'
;MKRQNDTLERIYQEIKQVVLSRQHPVSGLLPASTAITAHGDYTDAWVRDNVYSIICVWALARAMARAGQKNRADTLNQSCIKLMRGLLQSMMRQSPKVEKFKHTLDPVDALHAKYDTASGMPVVADDAWGHLQIDATSIFLLMLAQMSATGLRIVCTESEVDFVQNLVYYISSAYRTPDFGIWERGNKINNGLTEINASSVGMAKAAMQALDGLNLFGPDASRRAVIHVIPDAISLSRNTLGALLPRESLSKEVDSALLSIIGFPAFAVGRPELLTKTRDTILSKLGGDWGCKRFLWDGHQTAIEESSRLYYEHSELATFEHIESEWPLFYCFLYLNALFDELDTTANHYRRKIESLMVSKDGVGLIPELYYLPRENIAAEKKKPRSQARLPNDNIPLVWAQSLYYTGLLLDEGYIATTDLDPLHIRRRATRFSRAQIALVVLAENDEVKTTLSQNGVIAESLEDIKPINVITAPHLMDAFTQVGANTALGLSGRPRRRLQSLATSHTYRINGKTCLCLSWLQSEVFDYRVYDAEFLSELLIAEVTHIRKHWTDAEVAVFTLKVNASICAIPNAGLFFQTLKDLQLRTTHEHVGNASASLAVRASRVTKLILPDYCLVPISTSHGTPQTCPQIPTDALPPEMAKLQQLATSDSSASELAEGFAQILDSESLDKPVSQDHSVRDVLADLYRYARHCNHWALCRLCFAYLDYGHQDLADSLTLLAARHLKIALGDSADAELLINSGLGNQEILDGLDKVFQNPLERSLAQEVIIAVGALLRTQPYLFDGLRSIQLHNFMLLCSHYPQNDSESPIEWLASQPPVYLYKKLRQVFDSQRKVFSQGVNHSFHLDNEQTSLLSDSDAVAANAVDADWFEWRLARGFITRFDDKFLTAIWKSLANAKTLVIGDSSSDSQIDCELVRSSMTPGEESFAQLIDELTQPLHPSYFKSAVVEALLAFTLFCERHPKVYFDQPVVFSRLLEDAALHWAEQAQQSSEGGRYLDALIQQSPRVLQTAVLDELKHYAGS
;
A
#
# COMPACT_ATOMS: atom_id res chain seq x y z
N MET A 1 -32.38 -7.12 -38.97
CA MET A 1 -33.58 -7.57 -38.22
C MET A 1 -33.74 -9.09 -38.16
N LYS A 2 -34.09 -9.85 -39.23
CA LYS A 2 -34.31 -11.32 -39.11
C LYS A 2 -33.08 -12.09 -38.60
N ARG A 3 -31.91 -11.89 -39.24
CA ARG A 3 -30.62 -12.49 -38.83
C ARG A 3 -30.13 -12.09 -37.42
N GLN A 4 -30.44 -10.86 -36.98
CA GLN A 4 -30.13 -10.40 -35.60
C GLN A 4 -31.04 -11.07 -34.56
N ASN A 5 -32.30 -11.31 -34.90
CA ASN A 5 -33.21 -12.00 -33.99
C ASN A 5 -32.82 -13.48 -33.81
N ASP A 6 -32.29 -14.11 -34.87
CA ASP A 6 -31.82 -15.50 -34.84
C ASP A 6 -30.56 -15.67 -33.98
N THR A 7 -29.60 -14.73 -34.04
CA THR A 7 -28.39 -14.77 -33.19
C THR A 7 -28.70 -14.55 -31.71
N LEU A 8 -29.55 -13.57 -31.38
CA LEU A 8 -29.95 -13.32 -29.98
C LEU A 8 -30.71 -14.51 -29.39
N GLU A 9 -31.59 -15.16 -30.17
CA GLU A 9 -32.28 -16.37 -29.75
C GLU A 9 -31.30 -17.53 -29.53
N ARG A 10 -30.30 -17.71 -30.41
CA ARG A 10 -29.24 -18.71 -30.22
C ARG A 10 -28.50 -18.50 -28.90
N ILE A 11 -28.03 -17.28 -28.64
CA ILE A 11 -27.32 -16.93 -27.39
C ILE A 11 -28.22 -17.20 -26.17
N TYR A 12 -29.52 -16.90 -26.27
CA TYR A 12 -30.48 -17.21 -25.20
C TYR A 12 -30.59 -18.71 -24.91
N GLN A 13 -30.70 -19.55 -25.95
CA GLN A 13 -30.76 -21.01 -25.77
C GLN A 13 -29.44 -21.56 -25.21
N GLU A 14 -28.30 -21.07 -25.69
CA GLU A 14 -26.98 -21.46 -25.22
C GLU A 14 -26.76 -21.08 -23.74
N ILE A 15 -27.09 -19.85 -23.33
CA ILE A 15 -26.99 -19.43 -21.92
C ILE A 15 -27.94 -20.23 -21.04
N LYS A 16 -29.14 -20.56 -21.54
CA LYS A 16 -30.08 -21.41 -20.81
C LYS A 16 -29.52 -22.82 -20.60
N GLN A 17 -28.91 -23.41 -21.63
CA GLN A 17 -28.33 -24.75 -21.61
C GLN A 17 -27.02 -24.82 -20.79
N VAL A 18 -26.16 -23.81 -20.89
CA VAL A 18 -24.81 -23.82 -20.31
C VAL A 18 -24.77 -23.20 -18.90
N VAL A 19 -25.61 -22.22 -18.59
CA VAL A 19 -25.56 -21.53 -17.28
C VAL A 19 -26.79 -21.84 -16.45
N LEU A 20 -27.99 -21.46 -16.93
CA LEU A 20 -29.20 -21.49 -16.11
C LEU A 20 -29.67 -22.91 -15.75
N SER A 21 -29.36 -23.90 -16.57
CA SER A 21 -29.64 -25.33 -16.29
C SER A 21 -28.94 -25.85 -15.03
N ARG A 22 -27.84 -25.19 -14.62
CA ARG A 22 -27.05 -25.53 -13.42
C ARG A 22 -27.47 -24.73 -12.18
N GLN A 23 -28.35 -23.73 -12.33
CA GLN A 23 -28.74 -22.87 -11.23
C GLN A 23 -29.63 -23.64 -10.25
N HIS A 24 -29.17 -23.77 -9.00
CA HIS A 24 -29.93 -24.51 -7.99
C HIS A 24 -31.25 -23.82 -7.67
N PRO A 25 -32.40 -24.53 -7.69
CA PRO A 25 -33.72 -23.91 -7.63
C PRO A 25 -34.07 -23.32 -6.26
N VAL A 26 -33.36 -23.66 -5.18
CA VAL A 26 -33.62 -23.11 -3.84
C VAL A 26 -32.68 -21.94 -3.54
N SER A 27 -31.39 -22.23 -3.43
CA SER A 27 -30.34 -21.26 -3.11
C SER A 27 -30.07 -20.25 -4.22
N GLY A 28 -30.29 -20.63 -5.50
CA GLY A 28 -29.91 -19.81 -6.65
C GLY A 28 -28.44 -19.89 -7.04
N LEU A 29 -27.62 -20.64 -6.30
CA LEU A 29 -26.20 -20.79 -6.54
C LEU A 29 -25.91 -21.72 -7.73
N LEU A 30 -24.74 -21.55 -8.32
CA LEU A 30 -24.16 -22.36 -9.38
C LEU A 30 -22.97 -23.16 -8.81
N PRO A 31 -22.83 -24.45 -9.14
CA PRO A 31 -21.58 -25.17 -8.89
C PRO A 31 -20.48 -24.63 -9.82
N ALA A 32 -19.23 -24.63 -9.37
CA ALA A 32 -18.10 -24.17 -10.19
C ALA A 32 -17.83 -25.08 -11.40
N SER A 33 -18.04 -26.39 -11.26
CA SER A 33 -18.02 -27.37 -12.35
C SER A 33 -18.97 -28.54 -12.05
N THR A 34 -19.20 -29.36 -13.08
CA THR A 34 -19.91 -30.65 -12.94
C THR A 34 -18.98 -31.83 -12.69
N ALA A 35 -17.66 -31.60 -12.65
CA ALA A 35 -16.65 -32.64 -12.45
C ALA A 35 -16.08 -32.59 -11.03
N ILE A 36 -15.94 -33.76 -10.40
CA ILE A 36 -15.09 -33.92 -9.21
C ILE A 36 -13.70 -34.28 -9.75
N THR A 37 -12.69 -33.44 -9.49
CA THR A 37 -11.31 -33.66 -9.95
C THR A 37 -10.40 -33.93 -8.76
N ALA A 38 -9.14 -34.33 -9.04
CA ALA A 38 -8.14 -34.48 -7.99
C ALA A 38 -7.79 -33.15 -7.27
N HIS A 39 -8.18 -32.01 -7.83
CA HIS A 39 -7.89 -30.67 -7.30
C HIS A 39 -9.04 -30.05 -6.51
N GLY A 40 -10.16 -30.76 -6.34
CA GLY A 40 -11.27 -30.33 -5.47
C GLY A 40 -12.63 -30.85 -5.88
N ASP A 41 -13.60 -30.72 -4.97
CA ASP A 41 -15.02 -30.89 -5.28
C ASP A 41 -15.56 -29.59 -5.89
N TYR A 42 -15.51 -29.50 -7.22
CA TYR A 42 -16.03 -28.34 -7.93
C TYR A 42 -17.57 -28.29 -7.97
N THR A 43 -18.27 -29.18 -7.24
CA THR A 43 -19.72 -29.07 -7.05
C THR A 43 -20.11 -28.02 -6.01
N ASP A 44 -19.16 -27.51 -5.23
CA ASP A 44 -19.35 -26.33 -4.37
C ASP A 44 -19.57 -25.04 -5.20
N ALA A 45 -20.19 -24.05 -4.57
CA ALA A 45 -20.44 -22.73 -5.12
C ALA A 45 -19.38 -21.74 -4.63
N TRP A 46 -18.40 -21.43 -5.49
CA TRP A 46 -17.45 -20.34 -5.27
C TRP A 46 -18.11 -18.98 -5.50
N VAL A 47 -17.87 -18.03 -4.60
CA VAL A 47 -18.41 -16.66 -4.71
C VAL A 47 -18.00 -16.03 -6.04
N ARG A 48 -16.71 -16.10 -6.38
CA ARG A 48 -16.14 -15.53 -7.60
C ARG A 48 -16.79 -16.11 -8.87
N ASP A 49 -16.77 -17.43 -8.99
CA ASP A 49 -17.29 -18.15 -10.15
C ASP A 49 -18.79 -17.91 -10.35
N ASN A 50 -19.56 -17.87 -9.25
CA ASN A 50 -20.98 -17.52 -9.30
C ASN A 50 -21.20 -16.11 -9.85
N VAL A 51 -20.46 -15.12 -9.31
CA VAL A 51 -20.60 -13.72 -9.71
C VAL A 51 -20.21 -13.53 -11.18
N TYR A 52 -19.07 -14.09 -11.63
CA TYR A 52 -18.67 -13.99 -13.03
C TYR A 52 -19.62 -14.75 -13.98
N SER A 53 -20.10 -15.92 -13.58
CA SER A 53 -21.00 -16.74 -14.41
C SER A 53 -22.36 -16.08 -14.64
N ILE A 54 -22.87 -15.33 -13.65
CA ILE A 54 -24.18 -14.68 -13.78
C ILE A 54 -24.14 -13.38 -14.60
N ILE A 55 -22.96 -12.83 -14.91
CA ILE A 55 -22.80 -11.61 -15.73
C ILE A 55 -23.45 -11.77 -17.11
N CYS A 56 -23.25 -12.91 -17.79
CA CYS A 56 -23.85 -13.13 -19.11
C CYS A 56 -25.38 -13.17 -19.07
N VAL A 57 -25.97 -13.69 -17.99
CA VAL A 57 -27.42 -13.73 -17.80
C VAL A 57 -27.96 -12.31 -17.60
N TRP A 58 -27.24 -11.49 -16.83
CA TRP A 58 -27.59 -10.07 -16.65
C TRP A 58 -27.45 -9.30 -17.97
N ALA A 59 -26.35 -9.46 -18.69
CA ALA A 59 -26.13 -8.87 -20.02
C ALA A 59 -27.23 -9.27 -21.01
N LEU A 60 -27.63 -10.55 -21.02
CA LEU A 60 -28.72 -11.05 -21.84
C LEU A 60 -30.08 -10.45 -21.41
N ALA A 61 -30.32 -10.27 -20.12
CA ALA A 61 -31.53 -9.61 -19.63
C ALA A 61 -31.63 -8.17 -20.16
N ARG A 62 -30.50 -7.44 -20.16
CA ARG A 62 -30.39 -6.10 -20.77
C ARG A 62 -30.68 -6.14 -22.26
N ALA A 63 -30.08 -7.08 -22.99
CA ALA A 63 -30.31 -7.28 -24.42
C ALA A 63 -31.79 -7.57 -24.73
N MET A 64 -32.43 -8.46 -23.97
CA MET A 64 -33.84 -8.81 -24.12
C MET A 64 -34.76 -7.63 -23.83
N ALA A 65 -34.45 -6.83 -22.81
CA ALA A 65 -35.21 -5.62 -22.49
C ALA A 65 -35.14 -4.61 -23.64
N ARG A 66 -33.95 -4.39 -24.21
CA ARG A 66 -33.72 -3.51 -25.37
C ARG A 66 -34.45 -4.01 -26.63
N ALA A 67 -34.55 -5.33 -26.79
CA ALA A 67 -35.32 -5.98 -27.85
C ALA A 67 -36.85 -5.97 -27.60
N GLY A 68 -37.33 -5.37 -26.51
CA GLY A 68 -38.75 -5.32 -26.16
C GLY A 68 -39.32 -6.62 -25.57
N GLN A 69 -38.49 -7.63 -25.32
CA GLN A 69 -38.89 -8.93 -24.76
C GLN A 69 -38.97 -8.89 -23.22
N LYS A 70 -39.87 -8.06 -22.69
CA LYS A 70 -39.98 -7.76 -21.25
C LYS A 70 -40.11 -9.00 -20.35
N ASN A 71 -40.90 -10.00 -20.75
CA ASN A 71 -41.11 -11.21 -19.93
C ASN A 71 -39.84 -12.05 -19.80
N ARG A 72 -39.07 -12.18 -20.89
CA ARG A 72 -37.79 -12.91 -20.86
C ARG A 72 -36.74 -12.13 -20.09
N ALA A 73 -36.67 -10.82 -20.28
CA ALA A 73 -35.80 -9.95 -19.51
C ALA A 73 -36.08 -10.06 -18.00
N ASP A 74 -37.35 -10.03 -17.58
CA ASP A 74 -37.75 -10.20 -16.19
C ASP A 74 -37.33 -11.58 -15.65
N THR A 75 -37.60 -12.65 -16.38
CA THR A 75 -37.18 -14.01 -15.98
C THR A 75 -35.67 -14.10 -15.74
N LEU A 76 -34.87 -13.52 -16.65
CA LEU A 76 -33.41 -13.48 -16.53
C LEU A 76 -32.96 -12.61 -15.34
N ASN A 77 -33.60 -11.45 -15.13
CA ASN A 77 -33.34 -10.60 -13.96
C ASN A 77 -33.63 -11.34 -12.65
N GLN A 78 -34.72 -12.12 -12.57
CA GLN A 78 -35.03 -12.93 -11.39
C GLN A 78 -33.96 -14.00 -11.14
N SER A 79 -33.43 -14.64 -12.18
CA SER A 79 -32.29 -15.55 -12.05
C SER A 79 -31.05 -14.86 -11.48
N CYS A 80 -30.73 -13.63 -11.95
CA CYS A 80 -29.62 -12.84 -11.41
C CYS A 80 -29.84 -12.47 -9.94
N ILE A 81 -31.02 -11.94 -9.60
CA ILE A 81 -31.40 -11.57 -8.23
C ILE A 81 -31.28 -12.79 -7.31
N LYS A 82 -31.77 -13.95 -7.74
CA LYS A 82 -31.77 -15.16 -6.93
C LYS A 82 -30.36 -15.64 -6.60
N LEU A 83 -29.44 -15.65 -7.57
CA LEU A 83 -28.05 -16.04 -7.32
C LEU A 83 -27.33 -15.07 -6.38
N MET A 84 -27.43 -13.76 -6.66
CA MET A 84 -26.76 -12.75 -5.83
C MET A 84 -27.32 -12.71 -4.40
N ARG A 85 -28.63 -12.96 -4.23
CA ARG A 85 -29.24 -13.12 -2.90
C ARG A 85 -28.81 -14.40 -2.21
N GLY A 86 -28.63 -15.49 -2.95
CA GLY A 86 -28.06 -16.75 -2.42
C GLY A 86 -26.69 -16.52 -1.78
N LEU A 87 -25.80 -15.83 -2.49
CA LEU A 87 -24.48 -15.46 -1.96
C LEU A 87 -24.58 -14.54 -0.75
N LEU A 88 -25.43 -13.50 -0.82
CA LEU A 88 -25.66 -12.60 0.32
C LEU A 88 -26.12 -13.37 1.56
N GLN A 89 -27.05 -14.32 1.41
CA GLN A 89 -27.54 -15.14 2.52
C GLN A 89 -26.45 -16.06 3.08
N SER A 90 -25.62 -16.67 2.23
CA SER A 90 -24.47 -17.48 2.67
C SER A 90 -23.46 -16.66 3.47
N MET A 91 -23.17 -15.43 3.04
CA MET A 91 -22.29 -14.51 3.78
C MET A 91 -22.94 -14.05 5.09
N MET A 92 -24.23 -13.70 5.08
CA MET A 92 -24.96 -13.23 6.27
C MET A 92 -25.02 -14.27 7.39
N ARG A 93 -25.07 -15.57 7.05
CA ARG A 93 -24.98 -16.66 8.04
C ARG A 93 -23.63 -16.71 8.76
N GLN A 94 -22.63 -16.02 8.25
CA GLN A 94 -21.29 -15.89 8.84
C GLN A 94 -21.05 -14.47 9.40
N SER A 95 -22.10 -13.73 9.79
CA SER A 95 -21.94 -12.39 10.38
C SER A 95 -20.97 -12.31 11.57
N PRO A 96 -20.83 -13.33 12.45
CA PRO A 96 -19.81 -13.29 13.51
C PRO A 96 -18.37 -13.26 12.96
N LYS A 97 -18.11 -13.92 11.83
CA LYS A 97 -16.80 -13.88 11.16
C LYS A 97 -16.52 -12.49 10.60
N VAL A 98 -17.50 -11.85 9.96
CA VAL A 98 -17.39 -10.46 9.49
C VAL A 98 -17.07 -9.52 10.63
N GLU A 99 -17.75 -9.66 11.79
CA GLU A 99 -17.47 -8.84 12.96
C GLU A 99 -16.03 -9.04 13.45
N LYS A 100 -15.60 -10.29 13.65
CA LYS A 100 -14.28 -10.62 14.20
C LYS A 100 -13.14 -10.16 13.27
N PHE A 101 -13.24 -10.49 11.98
CA PHE A 101 -12.23 -10.15 10.97
C PHE A 101 -11.97 -8.65 10.84
N LYS A 102 -13.01 -7.80 10.96
CA LYS A 102 -12.83 -6.33 10.91
C LYS A 102 -11.86 -5.80 11.96
N HIS A 103 -11.62 -6.53 13.05
CA HIS A 103 -10.67 -6.15 14.09
C HIS A 103 -9.36 -6.93 14.00
N THR A 104 -9.44 -8.25 13.75
CA THR A 104 -8.25 -9.12 13.76
C THR A 104 -7.46 -9.09 12.45
N LEU A 105 -8.14 -8.93 11.31
CA LEU A 105 -7.59 -9.09 9.97
C LEU A 105 -6.90 -10.46 9.73
N ASP A 106 -7.22 -11.44 10.58
CA ASP A 106 -6.62 -12.77 10.55
C ASP A 106 -7.35 -13.67 9.52
N PRO A 107 -6.61 -14.44 8.68
CA PRO A 107 -7.22 -15.36 7.73
C PRO A 107 -8.23 -16.36 8.31
N VAL A 108 -8.03 -16.84 9.55
CA VAL A 108 -8.94 -17.82 10.20
C VAL A 108 -10.31 -17.20 10.48
N ASP A 109 -10.34 -15.90 10.75
CA ASP A 109 -11.56 -15.15 11.02
C ASP A 109 -12.30 -14.70 9.76
N ALA A 110 -11.73 -14.92 8.57
CA ALA A 110 -12.28 -14.48 7.30
C ALA A 110 -13.59 -15.21 6.91
N LEU A 111 -14.37 -14.56 6.04
CA LEU A 111 -15.49 -15.22 5.37
C LEU A 111 -15.00 -16.39 4.52
N HIS A 112 -15.77 -17.47 4.48
CA HIS A 112 -15.52 -18.55 3.52
C HIS A 112 -15.80 -18.04 2.10
N ALA A 113 -14.94 -18.41 1.15
CA ALA A 113 -15.10 -18.01 -0.26
C ALA A 113 -15.90 -19.03 -1.11
N LYS A 114 -16.26 -20.18 -0.53
CA LYS A 114 -17.07 -21.23 -1.18
C LYS A 114 -18.11 -21.82 -0.22
N TYR A 115 -19.23 -22.27 -0.79
CA TYR A 115 -20.38 -22.79 -0.04
C TYR A 115 -20.94 -24.05 -0.69
N ASP A 116 -21.68 -24.83 0.08
CA ASP A 116 -22.49 -25.93 -0.47
C ASP A 116 -23.55 -25.32 -1.39
N THR A 117 -23.62 -25.81 -2.63
CA THR A 117 -24.51 -25.26 -3.66
C THR A 117 -25.97 -25.33 -3.24
N ALA A 118 -26.40 -26.38 -2.52
CA ALA A 118 -27.79 -26.58 -2.19
C ALA A 118 -28.25 -25.74 -0.98
N SER A 119 -27.47 -25.78 0.11
CA SER A 119 -27.80 -25.15 1.38
C SER A 119 -27.24 -23.74 1.52
N GLY A 120 -26.12 -23.42 0.85
CA GLY A 120 -25.39 -22.17 1.02
C GLY A 120 -24.57 -22.10 2.33
N MET A 121 -24.24 -23.24 2.94
CA MET A 121 -23.43 -23.33 4.16
C MET A 121 -21.93 -23.50 3.86
N PRO A 122 -21.03 -23.14 4.79
CA PRO A 122 -19.62 -23.52 4.73
C PRO A 122 -19.42 -25.03 4.54
N VAL A 123 -18.44 -25.41 3.72
CA VAL A 123 -18.18 -26.80 3.27
C VAL A 123 -16.86 -27.38 3.77
N VAL A 124 -16.00 -26.56 4.35
CA VAL A 124 -14.70 -26.95 4.90
C VAL A 124 -14.49 -26.25 6.25
N ALA A 125 -13.45 -26.62 7.01
CA ALA A 125 -13.08 -25.93 8.24
C ALA A 125 -12.36 -24.59 7.96
N ASP A 126 -12.21 -23.75 8.98
CA ASP A 126 -11.64 -22.39 8.88
C ASP A 126 -10.14 -22.40 8.54
N ASP A 127 -9.41 -23.43 8.95
CA ASP A 127 -7.96 -23.62 8.76
C ASP A 127 -7.63 -24.58 7.60
N ALA A 128 -8.64 -25.25 7.04
CA ALA A 128 -8.44 -26.30 6.04
C ALA A 128 -8.25 -25.76 4.62
N TRP A 129 -8.52 -24.48 4.37
CA TRP A 129 -8.52 -23.90 3.02
C TRP A 129 -8.29 -22.39 3.03
N GLY A 130 -7.77 -21.85 1.92
CA GLY A 130 -7.43 -20.43 1.76
C GLY A 130 -8.64 -19.50 1.64
N HIS A 131 -9.42 -19.36 2.72
CA HIS A 131 -10.71 -18.65 2.75
C HIS A 131 -10.62 -17.15 2.57
N LEU A 132 -9.56 -16.54 3.10
CA LEU A 132 -9.36 -15.10 2.96
C LEU A 132 -9.06 -14.79 1.49
N GLN A 133 -10.11 -14.46 0.75
CA GLN A 133 -10.12 -14.05 -0.65
C GLN A 133 -10.85 -12.72 -0.76
N ILE A 134 -10.08 -11.63 -0.68
CA ILE A 134 -10.64 -10.28 -0.69
C ILE A 134 -11.20 -9.96 -2.07
N ASP A 135 -10.60 -10.48 -3.14
CA ASP A 135 -11.10 -10.37 -4.51
C ASP A 135 -12.54 -10.91 -4.63
N ALA A 136 -12.83 -12.07 -4.05
CA ALA A 136 -14.13 -12.74 -4.16
C ALA A 136 -15.26 -11.92 -3.51
N THR A 137 -15.02 -11.43 -2.28
CA THR A 137 -15.97 -10.53 -1.60
C THR A 137 -16.13 -9.21 -2.36
N SER A 138 -15.03 -8.69 -2.92
CA SER A 138 -15.02 -7.42 -3.63
C SER A 138 -15.74 -7.49 -4.97
N ILE A 139 -15.58 -8.56 -5.77
CA ILE A 139 -16.30 -8.70 -7.04
C ILE A 139 -17.81 -8.88 -6.80
N PHE A 140 -18.20 -9.58 -5.73
CA PHE A 140 -19.60 -9.65 -5.30
C PHE A 140 -20.15 -8.25 -5.03
N LEU A 141 -19.45 -7.43 -4.26
CA LEU A 141 -19.84 -6.06 -3.92
C LEU A 141 -19.87 -5.13 -5.15
N LEU A 142 -18.89 -5.23 -6.04
CA LEU A 142 -18.84 -4.46 -7.28
C LEU A 142 -20.04 -4.79 -8.18
N MET A 143 -20.31 -6.07 -8.40
CA MET A 143 -21.43 -6.49 -9.24
C MET A 143 -22.79 -6.26 -8.56
N LEU A 144 -22.88 -6.38 -7.24
CA LEU A 144 -24.05 -5.97 -6.46
C LEU A 144 -24.39 -4.50 -6.75
N ALA A 145 -23.39 -3.63 -6.72
CA ALA A 145 -23.56 -2.20 -6.99
C ALA A 145 -24.01 -1.95 -8.45
N GLN A 146 -23.30 -2.51 -9.43
CA GLN A 146 -23.62 -2.34 -10.86
C GLN A 146 -25.02 -2.87 -11.20
N MET A 147 -25.39 -4.06 -10.72
CA MET A 147 -26.70 -4.65 -10.95
C MET A 147 -27.81 -3.85 -10.26
N SER A 148 -27.61 -3.43 -9.00
CA SER A 148 -28.59 -2.61 -8.28
C SER A 148 -28.82 -1.26 -8.96
N ALA A 149 -27.77 -0.66 -9.53
CA ALA A 149 -27.87 0.58 -10.30
C ALA A 149 -28.71 0.44 -11.58
N THR A 150 -28.86 -0.78 -12.12
CA THR A 150 -29.80 -1.04 -13.25
C THR A 150 -31.25 -1.28 -12.82
N GLY A 151 -31.53 -1.25 -11.51
CA GLY A 151 -32.87 -1.44 -10.94
C GLY A 151 -33.14 -2.83 -10.37
N LEU A 152 -32.13 -3.73 -10.32
CA LEU A 152 -32.30 -5.06 -9.73
C LEU A 152 -32.34 -4.94 -8.20
N ARG A 153 -33.47 -5.32 -7.61
CA ARG A 153 -33.65 -5.29 -6.15
C ARG A 153 -33.01 -6.50 -5.48
N ILE A 154 -31.69 -6.48 -5.32
CA ILE A 154 -30.93 -7.57 -4.68
C ILE A 154 -30.98 -7.44 -3.15
N VAL A 155 -30.76 -6.24 -2.60
CA VAL A 155 -30.85 -5.95 -1.15
C VAL A 155 -32.26 -5.48 -0.82
N CYS A 156 -32.91 -6.09 0.15
CA CYS A 156 -34.34 -5.94 0.43
C CYS A 156 -34.63 -5.29 1.79
N THR A 157 -33.79 -5.49 2.81
CA THR A 157 -34.04 -5.02 4.19
C THR A 157 -32.92 -4.13 4.72
N GLU A 158 -33.20 -3.35 5.78
CA GLU A 158 -32.18 -2.51 6.42
C GLU A 158 -31.07 -3.36 7.09
N SER A 159 -31.39 -4.54 7.60
CA SER A 159 -30.37 -5.46 8.13
C SER A 159 -29.44 -5.99 7.03
N GLU A 160 -29.97 -6.25 5.83
CA GLU A 160 -29.13 -6.58 4.67
C GLU A 160 -28.26 -5.37 4.24
N VAL A 161 -28.77 -4.14 4.33
CA VAL A 161 -27.96 -2.92 4.11
C VAL A 161 -26.82 -2.83 5.13
N ASP A 162 -27.11 -3.01 6.42
CA ASP A 162 -26.09 -2.96 7.47
C ASP A 162 -25.03 -4.03 7.26
N PHE A 163 -25.44 -5.24 6.85
CA PHE A 163 -24.49 -6.30 6.51
C PHE A 163 -23.57 -5.90 5.34
N VAL A 164 -24.13 -5.37 4.24
CA VAL A 164 -23.33 -4.87 3.10
C VAL A 164 -22.40 -3.73 3.52
N GLN A 165 -22.86 -2.83 4.39
CA GLN A 165 -22.03 -1.77 4.95
C GLN A 165 -20.84 -2.32 5.75
N ASN A 166 -21.01 -3.44 6.46
CA ASN A 166 -19.93 -4.12 7.15
C ASN A 166 -18.98 -4.86 6.19
N LEU A 167 -19.48 -5.41 5.08
CA LEU A 167 -18.61 -5.94 4.02
C LEU A 167 -17.75 -4.84 3.37
N VAL A 168 -18.24 -3.61 3.27
CA VAL A 168 -17.40 -2.46 2.86
C VAL A 168 -16.25 -2.26 3.83
N TYR A 169 -16.49 -2.31 5.15
CA TYR A 169 -15.41 -2.20 6.14
C TYR A 169 -14.46 -3.39 6.13
N TYR A 170 -14.98 -4.59 5.83
CA TYR A 170 -14.20 -5.82 5.64
C TYR A 170 -13.17 -5.64 4.52
N ILE A 171 -13.56 -5.10 3.36
CA ILE A 171 -12.64 -4.89 2.23
C ILE A 171 -11.82 -3.58 2.32
N SER A 172 -12.17 -2.66 3.23
CA SER A 172 -11.51 -1.35 3.33
C SER A 172 -10.03 -1.42 3.72
N SER A 173 -9.58 -2.54 4.30
CA SER A 173 -8.17 -2.78 4.65
C SER A 173 -7.40 -3.58 3.61
N ALA A 174 -7.97 -3.88 2.43
CA ALA A 174 -7.31 -4.66 1.39
C ALA A 174 -5.90 -4.17 1.03
N TYR A 175 -5.66 -2.86 1.09
CA TYR A 175 -4.36 -2.24 0.81
C TYR A 175 -3.23 -2.68 1.74
N ARG A 176 -3.54 -3.34 2.87
CA ARG A 176 -2.60 -3.77 3.91
C ARG A 176 -2.86 -5.18 4.43
N THR A 177 -3.85 -5.89 3.90
CA THR A 177 -4.24 -7.22 4.40
C THR A 177 -3.81 -8.26 3.38
N PRO A 178 -2.78 -9.06 3.68
CA PRO A 178 -2.40 -10.20 2.86
C PRO A 178 -3.55 -11.21 2.76
N ASP A 179 -3.76 -11.78 1.58
CA ASP A 179 -4.80 -12.79 1.32
C ASP A 179 -4.27 -13.93 0.46
N PHE A 180 -5.13 -14.93 0.16
CA PHE A 180 -4.76 -16.07 -0.68
C PHE A 180 -4.83 -15.77 -2.19
N GLY A 181 -5.33 -14.59 -2.55
CA GLY A 181 -5.52 -14.15 -3.93
C GLY A 181 -6.53 -14.99 -4.71
N ILE A 182 -6.72 -14.63 -5.98
CA ILE A 182 -7.71 -15.25 -6.86
C ILE A 182 -7.46 -16.74 -7.13
N TRP A 183 -6.22 -17.19 -6.96
CA TRP A 183 -5.80 -18.58 -7.16
C TRP A 183 -5.77 -19.40 -5.88
N GLU A 184 -6.14 -18.81 -4.74
CA GLU A 184 -6.33 -19.54 -3.48
C GLU A 184 -5.04 -20.12 -2.89
N ARG A 185 -3.89 -19.52 -3.24
CA ARG A 185 -2.54 -20.02 -2.90
C ARG A 185 -1.75 -19.14 -1.94
N GLY A 186 -2.07 -17.84 -1.87
CA GLY A 186 -1.21 -16.87 -1.19
C GLY A 186 0.08 -16.70 -2.00
N ASN A 187 1.22 -17.15 -1.48
CA ASN A 187 2.49 -17.11 -2.20
C ASN A 187 2.59 -18.14 -3.35
N LYS A 188 3.62 -17.97 -4.20
CA LYS A 188 3.87 -18.80 -5.38
C LYS A 188 4.03 -20.29 -5.06
N ILE A 189 4.71 -20.63 -3.96
CA ILE A 189 4.90 -22.03 -3.52
C ILE A 189 3.68 -22.61 -2.80
N ASN A 190 2.66 -21.82 -2.46
CA ASN A 190 1.43 -22.27 -1.82
C ASN A 190 1.64 -23.03 -0.50
N ASN A 191 2.51 -22.51 0.37
CA ASN A 191 2.78 -23.11 1.68
C ASN A 191 1.86 -22.58 2.80
N GLY A 192 0.74 -21.94 2.44
CA GLY A 192 -0.22 -21.34 3.38
C GLY A 192 0.07 -19.89 3.77
N LEU A 193 1.17 -19.29 3.30
CA LEU A 193 1.48 -17.88 3.57
C LEU A 193 0.74 -16.96 2.59
N THR A 194 -0.02 -16.01 3.15
CA THR A 194 -0.75 -14.98 2.42
C THR A 194 0.15 -13.83 1.95
N GLU A 195 -0.22 -13.16 0.87
CA GLU A 195 0.50 -11.98 0.34
C GLU A 195 -0.49 -10.85 0.00
N ILE A 196 -0.03 -9.60 -0.08
CA ILE A 196 -0.86 -8.52 -0.63
C ILE A 196 -0.94 -8.71 -2.15
N ASN A 197 -2.09 -9.21 -2.63
CA ASN A 197 -2.34 -9.46 -4.05
C ASN A 197 -2.94 -8.22 -4.73
N ALA A 198 -2.31 -7.74 -5.79
CA ALA A 198 -2.72 -6.54 -6.53
C ALA A 198 -4.12 -6.71 -7.13
N SER A 199 -4.48 -7.90 -7.62
CA SER A 199 -5.83 -8.23 -8.09
C SER A 199 -6.90 -8.03 -7.00
N SER A 200 -6.64 -8.46 -5.75
CA SER A 200 -7.51 -8.23 -4.59
C SER A 200 -7.62 -6.75 -4.23
N VAL A 201 -6.49 -6.02 -4.17
CA VAL A 201 -6.47 -4.58 -3.87
C VAL A 201 -7.24 -3.78 -4.93
N GLY A 202 -7.05 -4.10 -6.21
CA GLY A 202 -7.71 -3.45 -7.32
C GLY A 202 -9.22 -3.69 -7.33
N MET A 203 -9.65 -4.93 -7.07
CA MET A 203 -11.06 -5.27 -7.01
C MET A 203 -11.76 -4.58 -5.81
N ALA A 204 -11.13 -4.59 -4.64
CA ALA A 204 -11.65 -3.93 -3.44
C ALA A 204 -11.79 -2.41 -3.65
N LYS A 205 -10.79 -1.78 -4.27
CA LYS A 205 -10.85 -0.37 -4.64
C LYS A 205 -12.05 -0.07 -5.56
N ALA A 206 -12.26 -0.86 -6.60
CA ALA A 206 -13.36 -0.66 -7.53
C ALA A 206 -14.73 -0.85 -6.85
N ALA A 207 -14.87 -1.87 -6.01
CA ALA A 207 -16.08 -2.13 -5.23
C ALA A 207 -16.43 -0.95 -4.29
N MET A 208 -15.43 -0.44 -3.56
CA MET A 208 -15.57 0.75 -2.72
C MET A 208 -15.98 1.98 -3.55
N GLN A 209 -15.38 2.21 -4.72
CA GLN A 209 -15.78 3.33 -5.58
C GLN A 209 -17.22 3.18 -6.09
N ALA A 210 -17.66 1.96 -6.41
CA ALA A 210 -19.01 1.69 -6.89
C ALA A 210 -20.09 1.85 -5.81
N LEU A 211 -19.78 1.48 -4.57
CA LEU A 211 -20.73 1.55 -3.45
C LEU A 211 -20.82 2.93 -2.81
N ASP A 212 -19.80 3.77 -2.93
CA ASP A 212 -19.79 5.10 -2.30
C ASP A 212 -20.99 5.96 -2.73
N GLY A 213 -21.91 6.20 -1.79
CA GLY A 213 -23.12 6.99 -2.00
C GLY A 213 -24.24 6.26 -2.73
N LEU A 214 -24.09 4.97 -3.06
CA LEU A 214 -25.12 4.18 -3.71
C LEU A 214 -26.26 3.88 -2.73
N ASN A 215 -27.50 4.16 -3.15
CA ASN A 215 -28.68 3.71 -2.44
C ASN A 215 -29.06 2.30 -2.91
N LEU A 216 -28.83 1.29 -2.07
CA LEU A 216 -29.11 -0.12 -2.40
C LEU A 216 -30.59 -0.42 -2.62
N PHE A 217 -31.47 0.48 -2.17
CA PHE A 217 -32.90 0.36 -2.38
C PHE A 217 -33.39 1.00 -3.69
N GLY A 218 -32.54 1.75 -4.38
CA GLY A 218 -32.86 2.55 -5.55
C GLY A 218 -32.74 4.06 -5.26
N PRO A 219 -32.61 4.90 -6.30
CA PRO A 219 -32.24 6.32 -6.17
C PRO A 219 -33.22 7.15 -5.33
N ASP A 220 -34.51 6.85 -5.42
CA ASP A 220 -35.59 7.61 -4.76
C ASP A 220 -36.05 6.96 -3.43
N ALA A 221 -35.38 5.89 -2.99
CA ALA A 221 -35.76 5.16 -1.79
C ALA A 221 -35.22 5.81 -0.50
N SER A 222 -35.53 5.20 0.66
CA SER A 222 -35.03 5.65 1.96
C SER A 222 -33.53 5.88 1.94
N ARG A 223 -33.09 7.04 2.45
CA ARG A 223 -31.66 7.37 2.56
C ARG A 223 -30.91 6.50 3.57
N ARG A 224 -31.63 5.74 4.40
CA ARG A 224 -31.05 4.75 5.33
C ARG A 224 -30.33 3.60 4.61
N ALA A 225 -30.67 3.36 3.34
CA ALA A 225 -30.07 2.34 2.49
C ALA A 225 -28.87 2.84 1.65
N VAL A 226 -28.37 4.05 1.92
CA VAL A 226 -27.16 4.58 1.31
C VAL A 226 -25.94 3.95 1.96
N ILE A 227 -25.02 3.43 1.14
CA ILE A 227 -23.74 2.91 1.60
C ILE A 227 -22.72 4.04 1.67
N HIS A 228 -21.95 4.05 2.75
CA HIS A 228 -20.92 5.05 3.04
C HIS A 228 -19.53 4.41 2.98
N VAL A 229 -18.65 5.01 2.21
CA VAL A 229 -17.25 4.57 2.06
C VAL A 229 -16.33 5.67 2.54
N ILE A 230 -15.27 5.31 3.25
CA ILE A 230 -14.27 6.28 3.69
C ILE A 230 -13.33 6.58 2.52
N PRO A 231 -13.24 7.82 2.02
CA PRO A 231 -12.44 8.15 0.83
C PRO A 231 -10.95 7.88 1.01
N ASP A 232 -10.45 7.93 2.25
CA ASP A 232 -9.07 7.59 2.59
C ASP A 232 -8.72 6.15 2.18
N ALA A 233 -9.61 5.17 2.42
CA ALA A 233 -9.38 3.78 2.06
C ALA A 233 -9.18 3.58 0.54
N ILE A 234 -9.99 4.28 -0.28
CA ILE A 234 -9.83 4.28 -1.75
C ILE A 234 -8.47 4.87 -2.16
N SER A 235 -8.02 5.93 -1.48
CA SER A 235 -6.72 6.56 -1.73
C SER A 235 -5.56 5.62 -1.41
N LEU A 236 -5.61 4.96 -0.25
CA LEU A 236 -4.60 4.00 0.18
C LEU A 236 -4.54 2.80 -0.78
N SER A 237 -5.68 2.19 -1.13
CA SER A 237 -5.73 1.11 -2.13
C SER A 237 -5.19 1.55 -3.49
N ARG A 238 -5.46 2.79 -3.93
CA ARG A 238 -4.88 3.33 -5.18
C ARG A 238 -3.36 3.46 -5.11
N ASN A 239 -2.82 3.88 -3.97
CA ASN A 239 -1.39 4.09 -3.78
C ASN A 239 -0.63 2.76 -3.65
N THR A 240 -1.20 1.77 -2.96
CA THR A 240 -0.67 0.40 -2.91
C THR A 240 -0.71 -0.24 -4.29
N LEU A 241 -1.85 -0.18 -4.99
CA LEU A 241 -1.98 -0.74 -6.34
C LEU A 241 -0.98 -0.12 -7.32
N GLY A 242 -0.78 1.20 -7.27
CA GLY A 242 0.21 1.88 -8.11
C GLY A 242 1.66 1.52 -7.82
N ALA A 243 1.96 0.99 -6.62
CA ALA A 243 3.29 0.52 -6.24
C ALA A 243 3.53 -0.96 -6.58
N LEU A 244 2.48 -1.80 -6.51
CA LEU A 244 2.56 -3.21 -6.88
C LEU A 244 2.70 -3.39 -8.40
N LEU A 245 1.86 -2.71 -9.19
CA LEU A 245 1.78 -2.97 -10.63
C LEU A 245 3.10 -2.65 -11.36
N PRO A 246 3.55 -3.52 -12.29
CA PRO A 246 2.82 -4.64 -12.91
C PRO A 246 2.90 -5.97 -12.15
N ARG A 247 3.50 -6.01 -10.96
CA ARG A 247 3.56 -7.22 -10.14
C ARG A 247 2.20 -7.52 -9.52
N GLU A 248 1.96 -8.80 -9.26
CA GLU A 248 0.78 -9.25 -8.52
C GLU A 248 1.04 -9.24 -7.02
N SER A 249 2.19 -9.75 -6.58
CA SER A 249 2.53 -9.88 -5.17
C SER A 249 4.05 -10.01 -5.00
N LEU A 250 4.51 -10.29 -3.76
CA LEU A 250 5.94 -10.46 -3.45
C LEU A 250 6.60 -11.53 -4.31
N SER A 251 6.02 -12.73 -4.33
CA SER A 251 6.54 -13.89 -5.07
C SER A 251 6.01 -14.00 -6.50
N LYS A 252 5.21 -13.05 -6.99
CA LYS A 252 4.65 -13.07 -8.36
C LYS A 252 4.93 -11.76 -9.09
N GLU A 253 5.98 -11.77 -9.90
CA GLU A 253 6.40 -10.59 -10.68
C GLU A 253 5.39 -10.15 -11.75
N VAL A 254 4.46 -11.02 -12.15
CA VAL A 254 3.31 -10.71 -13.01
C VAL A 254 2.26 -11.82 -12.89
N ASP A 255 0.98 -11.47 -13.00
CA ASP A 255 -0.14 -12.42 -13.04
C ASP A 255 -1.20 -11.95 -14.06
N SER A 256 -1.82 -12.89 -14.77
CA SER A 256 -2.89 -12.61 -15.73
C SER A 256 -4.21 -12.20 -15.06
N ALA A 257 -4.39 -12.49 -13.75
CA ALA A 257 -5.50 -12.00 -12.93
C ALA A 257 -5.62 -10.47 -12.94
N LEU A 258 -4.50 -9.77 -13.12
CA LEU A 258 -4.44 -8.32 -13.26
C LEU A 258 -5.33 -7.78 -14.40
N LEU A 259 -5.63 -8.60 -15.41
CA LEU A 259 -6.56 -8.24 -16.50
C LEU A 259 -7.97 -7.91 -15.98
N SER A 260 -8.39 -8.52 -14.87
CA SER A 260 -9.69 -8.26 -14.24
C SER A 260 -9.80 -6.89 -13.57
N ILE A 261 -8.65 -6.27 -13.24
CA ILE A 261 -8.60 -4.98 -12.55
C ILE A 261 -8.14 -3.83 -13.43
N ILE A 262 -7.34 -4.07 -14.47
CA ILE A 262 -6.97 -2.99 -15.41
C ILE A 262 -8.06 -2.71 -16.45
N GLY A 263 -9.02 -3.63 -16.60
CA GLY A 263 -10.18 -3.50 -17.47
C GLY A 263 -11.46 -3.99 -16.80
N PHE A 264 -12.39 -4.55 -17.59
CA PHE A 264 -13.64 -5.06 -17.08
C PHE A 264 -13.40 -6.27 -16.15
N PRO A 265 -14.03 -6.33 -14.96
CA PRO A 265 -15.09 -5.43 -14.49
C PRO A 265 -14.63 -4.24 -13.64
N ALA A 266 -13.40 -4.25 -13.11
CA ALA A 266 -13.04 -3.33 -12.02
C ALA A 266 -12.62 -1.93 -12.51
N PHE A 267 -11.93 -1.84 -13.65
CA PHE A 267 -11.32 -0.61 -14.17
C PHE A 267 -10.53 0.16 -13.10
N ALA A 268 -9.84 -0.54 -12.20
CA ALA A 268 -9.21 0.03 -11.02
C ALA A 268 -8.00 0.93 -11.33
N VAL A 269 -7.43 0.89 -12.53
CA VAL A 269 -6.23 1.66 -12.88
C VAL A 269 -6.56 2.86 -13.76
N GLY A 270 -6.34 4.06 -13.22
CA GLY A 270 -6.66 5.33 -13.90
C GLY A 270 -5.55 5.92 -14.76
N ARG A 271 -4.28 5.50 -14.56
CA ARG A 271 -3.12 6.04 -15.29
C ARG A 271 -2.88 5.21 -16.57
N PRO A 272 -2.98 5.81 -17.78
CA PRO A 272 -2.82 5.07 -19.04
C PRO A 272 -1.45 4.41 -19.21
N GLU A 273 -0.38 5.04 -18.72
CA GLU A 273 0.97 4.49 -18.84
C GLU A 273 1.12 3.21 -18.02
N LEU A 274 0.61 3.22 -16.78
CA LEU A 274 0.65 2.05 -15.89
C LEU A 274 -0.23 0.92 -16.44
N LEU A 275 -1.44 1.23 -16.92
CA LEU A 275 -2.34 0.27 -17.53
C LEU A 275 -1.68 -0.43 -18.74
N THR A 276 -1.04 0.36 -19.61
CA THR A 276 -0.35 -0.17 -20.80
C THR A 276 0.85 -1.01 -20.40
N LYS A 277 1.70 -0.52 -19.50
CA LYS A 277 2.84 -1.28 -18.95
C LYS A 277 2.38 -2.63 -18.39
N THR A 278 1.35 -2.66 -17.54
CA THR A 278 0.83 -3.90 -16.95
C THR A 278 0.35 -4.88 -18.01
N ARG A 279 -0.49 -4.43 -18.95
CA ARG A 279 -1.00 -5.27 -20.03
C ARG A 279 0.12 -5.84 -20.90
N ASP A 280 1.09 -5.01 -21.28
CA ASP A 280 2.20 -5.43 -22.13
C ASP A 280 3.14 -6.40 -21.39
N THR A 281 3.36 -6.22 -20.08
CA THR A 281 4.09 -7.18 -19.26
C THR A 281 3.37 -8.53 -19.18
N ILE A 282 2.05 -8.55 -18.99
CA ILE A 282 1.25 -9.79 -19.00
C ILE A 282 1.37 -10.49 -20.36
N LEU A 283 1.14 -9.77 -21.46
CA LEU A 283 1.16 -10.37 -22.80
C LEU A 283 2.55 -10.87 -23.20
N SER A 284 3.61 -10.14 -22.84
CA SER A 284 4.98 -10.54 -23.16
C SER A 284 5.46 -11.75 -22.37
N LYS A 285 5.16 -11.82 -21.06
CA LYS A 285 5.64 -12.90 -20.17
C LYS A 285 4.70 -14.10 -20.10
N LEU A 286 3.39 -13.89 -20.12
CA LEU A 286 2.38 -14.91 -19.86
C LEU A 286 1.55 -15.30 -21.08
N GLY A 287 1.57 -14.50 -22.16
CA GLY A 287 0.85 -14.81 -23.39
C GLY A 287 1.35 -16.10 -24.06
N GLY A 288 0.41 -16.94 -24.49
CA GLY A 288 0.65 -18.15 -25.27
C GLY A 288 -0.28 -18.22 -26.49
N ASP A 289 -0.32 -19.37 -27.16
CA ASP A 289 -1.16 -19.61 -28.34
C ASP A 289 -2.56 -20.11 -27.98
N TRP A 290 -2.72 -20.70 -26.79
CA TRP A 290 -3.95 -21.30 -26.27
C TRP A 290 -4.58 -20.47 -25.14
N GLY A 291 -3.98 -19.34 -24.79
CA GLY A 291 -4.44 -18.46 -23.72
C GLY A 291 -3.30 -17.66 -23.11
N CYS A 292 -3.44 -17.30 -21.84
CA CYS A 292 -2.30 -16.84 -21.02
C CYS A 292 -2.07 -17.82 -19.86
N LYS A 293 -0.81 -17.93 -19.41
CA LYS A 293 -0.49 -18.56 -18.13
C LYS A 293 -1.07 -17.73 -16.98
N ARG A 294 -1.34 -18.33 -15.82
CA ARG A 294 -1.79 -17.57 -14.64
C ARG A 294 -0.66 -16.65 -14.14
N PHE A 295 0.48 -17.25 -13.80
CA PHE A 295 1.74 -16.57 -13.48
C PHE A 295 2.92 -17.44 -13.94
N LEU A 296 4.15 -16.94 -13.83
CA LEU A 296 5.34 -17.68 -14.25
C LEU A 296 5.62 -18.88 -13.36
N TRP A 297 6.04 -19.99 -13.95
CA TRP A 297 6.41 -21.23 -13.24
C TRP A 297 5.25 -21.80 -12.42
N ASP A 298 4.03 -21.58 -12.88
CA ASP A 298 2.83 -22.17 -12.33
C ASP A 298 2.70 -23.64 -12.76
N GLY A 299 2.80 -24.54 -11.78
CA GLY A 299 2.71 -25.99 -12.00
C GLY A 299 1.29 -26.53 -12.16
N HIS A 300 0.26 -25.70 -11.95
CA HIS A 300 -1.11 -26.17 -11.83
C HIS A 300 -1.65 -26.85 -13.09
N GLN A 301 -2.11 -28.08 -12.90
CA GLN A 301 -2.58 -29.00 -13.93
C GLN A 301 -1.57 -29.20 -15.07
N THR A 302 -0.27 -29.08 -14.78
CA THR A 302 0.77 -29.56 -15.70
C THR A 302 0.92 -31.08 -15.58
N ALA A 303 1.34 -31.76 -16.65
CA ALA A 303 1.43 -33.22 -16.66
C ALA A 303 2.51 -33.83 -15.72
N ILE A 304 3.29 -32.98 -15.04
CA ILE A 304 4.31 -33.36 -14.05
C ILE A 304 4.04 -32.76 -12.67
N GLU A 305 2.89 -32.13 -12.46
CA GLU A 305 2.50 -31.63 -11.13
C GLU A 305 2.31 -32.78 -10.14
N GLU A 306 2.89 -32.63 -8.95
CA GLU A 306 2.66 -33.57 -7.85
C GLU A 306 1.34 -33.23 -7.12
N SER A 307 0.24 -33.76 -7.64
CA SER A 307 -1.12 -33.47 -7.15
C SER A 307 -1.44 -34.00 -5.74
N SER A 308 -0.58 -34.82 -5.12
CA SER A 308 -0.82 -35.35 -3.77
C SER A 308 -0.61 -34.34 -2.65
N ARG A 309 -0.01 -33.18 -2.94
CA ARG A 309 0.24 -32.09 -2.00
C ARG A 309 -0.25 -30.75 -2.53
N LEU A 310 -0.55 -29.83 -1.60
CA LEU A 310 -1.03 -28.49 -1.92
C LEU A 310 0.10 -27.53 -2.32
N TYR A 311 1.26 -27.66 -1.66
CA TYR A 311 2.41 -26.77 -1.81
C TYR A 311 3.42 -27.29 -2.84
N TYR A 312 4.24 -26.38 -3.36
CA TYR A 312 5.35 -26.70 -4.22
C TYR A 312 6.69 -26.73 -3.46
N GLU A 313 7.57 -27.65 -3.84
CA GLU A 313 8.99 -27.59 -3.43
C GLU A 313 9.72 -26.45 -4.14
N HIS A 314 10.74 -25.90 -3.48
CA HIS A 314 11.51 -24.79 -4.06
C HIS A 314 12.21 -25.20 -5.37
N SER A 315 12.70 -26.45 -5.45
CA SER A 315 13.43 -26.97 -6.60
C SER A 315 12.55 -27.34 -7.80
N GLU A 316 11.23 -27.50 -7.62
CA GLU A 316 10.34 -27.91 -8.71
C GLU A 316 9.78 -26.75 -9.53
N LEU A 317 9.74 -25.52 -9.01
CA LEU A 317 9.12 -24.38 -9.70
C LEU A 317 9.72 -24.16 -11.09
N ALA A 318 11.05 -24.05 -11.20
CA ALA A 318 11.72 -23.87 -12.48
C ALA A 318 11.50 -25.06 -13.45
N THR A 319 11.07 -26.23 -12.97
CA THR A 319 10.75 -27.35 -13.86
C THR A 319 9.47 -27.10 -14.67
N PHE A 320 8.59 -26.22 -14.22
CA PHE A 320 7.38 -25.82 -14.92
C PHE A 320 7.62 -24.77 -16.00
N GLU A 321 8.82 -24.17 -16.05
CA GLU A 321 9.15 -23.18 -17.07
C GLU A 321 8.89 -23.71 -18.48
N HIS A 322 8.16 -22.91 -19.25
CA HIS A 322 7.70 -23.15 -20.62
C HIS A 322 6.59 -24.19 -20.79
N ILE A 323 6.27 -24.99 -19.78
CA ILE A 323 5.23 -26.04 -19.86
C ILE A 323 3.94 -25.68 -19.10
N GLU A 324 3.90 -24.52 -18.44
CA GLU A 324 2.76 -24.06 -17.65
C GLU A 324 1.47 -24.07 -18.48
N SER A 325 0.35 -24.44 -17.86
CA SER A 325 -0.97 -24.49 -18.52
C SER A 325 -1.43 -23.11 -18.99
N GLU A 326 -2.07 -23.06 -20.16
CA GLU A 326 -2.56 -21.83 -20.77
C GLU A 326 -4.09 -21.74 -20.67
N TRP A 327 -4.61 -20.59 -20.23
CA TRP A 327 -6.02 -20.40 -19.91
C TRP A 327 -6.69 -19.47 -20.93
N PRO A 328 -7.68 -19.96 -21.71
CA PRO A 328 -8.45 -19.13 -22.66
C PRO A 328 -9.25 -18.01 -21.98
N LEU A 329 -9.53 -18.13 -20.68
CA LEU A 329 -10.18 -17.11 -19.85
C LEU A 329 -9.59 -15.71 -20.05
N PHE A 330 -8.26 -15.60 -20.14
CA PHE A 330 -7.59 -14.30 -20.25
C PHE A 330 -7.78 -13.64 -21.61
N TYR A 331 -8.01 -14.42 -22.67
CA TYR A 331 -8.46 -13.86 -23.94
C TYR A 331 -9.87 -13.29 -23.83
N CYS A 332 -10.75 -13.86 -23.00
CA CYS A 332 -12.09 -13.30 -22.77
C CYS A 332 -12.01 -11.93 -22.07
N PHE A 333 -11.11 -11.77 -21.10
CA PHE A 333 -10.84 -10.45 -20.50
C PHE A 333 -10.29 -9.46 -21.53
N LEU A 334 -9.30 -9.86 -22.34
CA LEU A 334 -8.72 -9.00 -23.38
C LEU A 334 -9.73 -8.61 -24.46
N TYR A 335 -10.63 -9.53 -24.83
CA TYR A 335 -11.74 -9.29 -25.74
C TYR A 335 -12.71 -8.24 -25.20
N LEU A 336 -13.19 -8.43 -23.97
CA LEU A 336 -14.06 -7.44 -23.32
C LEU A 336 -13.37 -6.09 -23.18
N ASN A 337 -12.11 -6.06 -22.76
CA ASN A 337 -11.35 -4.82 -22.62
C ASN A 337 -11.23 -4.09 -23.95
N ALA A 338 -10.93 -4.79 -25.05
CA ALA A 338 -10.89 -4.21 -26.38
C ALA A 338 -12.26 -3.65 -26.82
N LEU A 339 -13.37 -4.33 -26.50
CA LEU A 339 -14.72 -3.84 -26.78
C LEU A 339 -15.05 -2.57 -25.97
N PHE A 340 -14.67 -2.53 -24.69
CA PHE A 340 -14.82 -1.31 -23.89
C PHE A 340 -13.96 -0.19 -24.47
N ASP A 341 -12.73 -0.47 -24.90
CA ASP A 341 -11.82 0.50 -25.51
C ASP A 341 -12.16 0.87 -26.96
N GLU A 342 -13.24 0.33 -27.53
CA GLU A 342 -13.67 0.58 -28.92
C GLU A 342 -12.55 0.23 -29.93
N LEU A 343 -11.78 -0.82 -29.63
CA LEU A 343 -10.68 -1.33 -30.45
C LEU A 343 -11.13 -2.54 -31.28
N ASP A 344 -11.93 -2.31 -32.31
CA ASP A 344 -12.58 -3.35 -33.13
C ASP A 344 -11.61 -4.39 -33.69
N THR A 345 -10.42 -3.98 -34.14
CA THR A 345 -9.41 -4.91 -34.69
C THR A 345 -8.89 -5.86 -33.62
N THR A 346 -8.65 -5.34 -32.42
CA THR A 346 -8.16 -6.11 -31.26
C THR A 346 -9.25 -7.02 -30.73
N ALA A 347 -10.49 -6.53 -30.66
CA ALA A 347 -11.65 -7.33 -30.26
C ALA A 347 -11.85 -8.52 -31.21
N ASN A 348 -11.86 -8.27 -32.52
CA ASN A 348 -11.97 -9.32 -33.54
C ASN A 348 -10.83 -10.35 -33.47
N HIS A 349 -9.60 -9.90 -33.19
CA HIS A 349 -8.46 -10.79 -33.01
C HIS A 349 -8.69 -11.76 -31.85
N TYR A 350 -9.07 -11.27 -30.67
CA TYR A 350 -9.32 -12.13 -29.51
C TYR A 350 -10.57 -12.99 -29.68
N ARG A 351 -11.65 -12.47 -30.29
CA ARG A 351 -12.84 -13.28 -30.62
C ARG A 351 -12.47 -14.50 -31.45
N ARG A 352 -11.70 -14.33 -32.52
CA ARG A 352 -11.24 -15.44 -33.37
C ARG A 352 -10.36 -16.42 -32.60
N LYS A 353 -9.45 -15.93 -31.76
CA LYS A 353 -8.62 -16.79 -30.89
C LYS A 353 -9.49 -17.64 -29.97
N ILE A 354 -10.45 -17.03 -29.26
CA ILE A 354 -11.36 -17.76 -28.36
C ILE A 354 -12.16 -18.81 -29.14
N GLU A 355 -12.79 -18.43 -30.26
CA GLU A 355 -13.61 -19.33 -31.07
C GLU A 355 -12.78 -20.51 -31.64
N SER A 356 -11.51 -20.30 -31.97
CA SER A 356 -10.60 -21.37 -32.42
C SER A 356 -10.22 -22.37 -31.33
N LEU A 357 -10.41 -22.01 -30.07
CA LEU A 357 -10.12 -22.82 -28.88
C LEU A 357 -11.38 -23.44 -28.27
N MET A 358 -12.54 -23.33 -28.93
CA MET A 358 -13.76 -23.95 -28.41
C MET A 358 -13.82 -25.43 -28.75
N VAL A 359 -14.29 -26.22 -27.79
CA VAL A 359 -14.62 -27.63 -27.98
C VAL A 359 -16.12 -27.75 -28.24
N SER A 360 -16.50 -28.33 -29.38
CA SER A 360 -17.91 -28.52 -29.74
C SER A 360 -18.54 -29.67 -28.97
N LYS A 361 -19.58 -29.39 -28.18
CA LYS A 361 -20.37 -30.39 -27.45
C LYS A 361 -21.85 -30.06 -27.56
N ASP A 362 -22.68 -31.03 -27.93
CA ASP A 362 -24.13 -30.87 -28.14
C ASP A 362 -24.51 -29.69 -29.06
N GLY A 363 -23.66 -29.41 -30.05
CA GLY A 363 -23.84 -28.30 -31.00
C GLY A 363 -23.45 -26.91 -30.47
N VAL A 364 -22.89 -26.82 -29.26
CA VAL A 364 -22.43 -25.56 -28.63
C VAL A 364 -20.91 -25.55 -28.56
N GLY A 365 -20.29 -24.41 -28.89
CA GLY A 365 -18.86 -24.17 -28.68
C GLY A 365 -18.57 -23.83 -27.22
N LEU A 366 -17.84 -24.70 -26.53
CA LEU A 366 -17.54 -24.59 -25.11
C LEU A 366 -16.06 -24.24 -24.89
N ILE A 367 -15.79 -23.27 -24.04
CA ILE A 367 -14.44 -22.84 -23.68
C ILE A 367 -13.93 -23.70 -22.50
N PRO A 368 -12.84 -24.47 -22.67
CA PRO A 368 -12.20 -25.20 -21.58
C PRO A 368 -11.63 -24.27 -20.50
N GLU A 369 -11.41 -24.80 -19.30
CA GLU A 369 -10.68 -24.09 -18.24
C GLU A 369 -9.25 -23.76 -18.67
N LEU A 370 -8.51 -24.76 -19.15
CA LEU A 370 -7.13 -24.62 -19.57
C LEU A 370 -6.72 -25.63 -20.64
N TYR A 371 -5.57 -25.35 -21.25
CA TYR A 371 -4.84 -26.21 -22.17
C TYR A 371 -3.49 -26.61 -21.56
N TYR A 372 -3.31 -27.90 -21.30
CA TYR A 372 -2.09 -28.46 -20.72
C TYR A 372 -1.22 -29.14 -21.78
N LEU A 373 0.08 -29.25 -21.50
CA LEU A 373 1.03 -29.94 -22.36
C LEU A 373 1.10 -31.45 -22.01
N PRO A 374 0.87 -32.37 -22.95
CA PRO A 374 1.03 -33.81 -22.71
C PRO A 374 2.46 -34.19 -22.32
N ARG A 375 2.61 -35.22 -21.47
CA ARG A 375 3.90 -35.60 -20.87
C ARG A 375 4.96 -35.95 -21.92
N GLU A 376 4.55 -36.61 -23.00
CA GLU A 376 5.38 -37.00 -24.14
C GLU A 376 5.97 -35.80 -24.90
N ASN A 377 5.35 -34.63 -24.83
CA ASN A 377 5.74 -33.43 -25.58
C ASN A 377 6.64 -32.48 -24.76
N ILE A 378 6.76 -32.69 -23.45
CA ILE A 378 7.54 -31.80 -22.54
C ILE A 378 8.98 -31.62 -23.00
N ALA A 379 9.68 -32.70 -23.37
CA ALA A 379 11.08 -32.64 -23.75
C ALA A 379 11.31 -31.82 -25.04
N ALA A 380 10.36 -31.87 -25.98
CA ALA A 380 10.42 -31.09 -27.21
C ALA A 380 10.07 -29.61 -26.95
N GLU A 381 9.06 -29.35 -26.12
CA GLU A 381 8.66 -27.98 -25.75
C GLU A 381 9.78 -27.24 -25.02
N LYS A 382 10.45 -27.87 -24.05
CA LYS A 382 11.58 -27.25 -23.34
C LYS A 382 12.75 -26.89 -24.25
N LYS A 383 12.97 -27.64 -25.33
CA LYS A 383 14.02 -27.33 -26.33
C LYS A 383 13.64 -26.17 -27.25
N LYS A 384 12.35 -26.07 -27.58
CA LYS A 384 11.81 -25.02 -28.45
C LYS A 384 10.44 -24.59 -27.89
N PRO A 385 10.41 -23.59 -26.99
CA PRO A 385 9.16 -23.13 -26.40
C PRO A 385 8.14 -22.72 -27.46
N ARG A 386 6.85 -22.97 -27.19
CA ARG A 386 5.70 -22.74 -28.07
C ARG A 386 5.74 -23.56 -29.36
N SER A 387 6.29 -24.78 -29.33
CA SER A 387 6.37 -25.63 -30.52
C SER A 387 5.39 -26.79 -30.52
N GLN A 388 4.90 -27.19 -29.35
CA GLN A 388 4.07 -28.36 -29.18
C GLN A 388 2.58 -28.00 -29.05
N ALA A 389 1.72 -28.90 -29.52
CA ALA A 389 0.29 -28.77 -29.31
C ALA A 389 -0.08 -29.09 -27.86
N ARG A 390 -1.12 -28.41 -27.36
CA ARG A 390 -1.69 -28.61 -26.02
C ARG A 390 -3.09 -29.20 -26.13
N LEU A 391 -3.54 -29.89 -25.08
CA LEU A 391 -4.86 -30.51 -25.00
C LEU A 391 -5.73 -29.78 -23.98
N PRO A 392 -7.05 -29.64 -24.22
CA PRO A 392 -7.95 -29.09 -23.22
C PRO A 392 -8.07 -30.05 -22.04
N ASN A 393 -8.25 -29.53 -20.82
CA ASN A 393 -8.56 -30.36 -19.66
C ASN A 393 -10.03 -30.83 -19.67
N ASP A 394 -10.41 -31.63 -18.66
CA ASP A 394 -11.75 -32.22 -18.57
C ASP A 394 -12.86 -31.21 -18.22
N ASN A 395 -12.50 -30.03 -17.69
CA ASN A 395 -13.43 -29.00 -17.25
C ASN A 395 -13.95 -28.16 -18.43
N ILE A 396 -14.93 -28.71 -19.16
CA ILE A 396 -15.50 -28.10 -20.37
C ILE A 396 -17.04 -27.96 -20.22
N PRO A 397 -17.57 -26.72 -20.12
CA PRO A 397 -16.87 -25.45 -20.14
C PRO A 397 -16.41 -25.01 -18.74
N LEU A 398 -15.42 -24.12 -18.69
CA LEU A 398 -15.31 -23.18 -17.58
C LEU A 398 -16.41 -22.12 -17.74
N VAL A 399 -17.42 -22.16 -16.87
CA VAL A 399 -18.62 -21.29 -16.97
C VAL A 399 -18.25 -19.81 -16.85
N TRP A 400 -17.22 -19.48 -16.05
CA TRP A 400 -16.67 -18.13 -15.96
C TRP A 400 -16.20 -17.62 -17.34
N ALA A 401 -15.31 -18.35 -18.02
CA ALA A 401 -14.82 -17.96 -19.34
C ALA A 401 -15.96 -17.86 -20.37
N GLN A 402 -16.87 -18.83 -20.36
CA GLN A 402 -18.03 -18.84 -21.25
C GLN A 402 -18.93 -17.61 -21.03
N SER A 403 -19.18 -17.22 -19.78
CA SER A 403 -19.97 -16.05 -19.43
C SER A 403 -19.34 -14.76 -19.96
N LEU A 404 -18.03 -14.59 -19.81
CA LEU A 404 -17.33 -13.41 -20.33
C LEU A 404 -17.37 -13.35 -21.87
N TYR A 405 -17.20 -14.50 -22.55
CA TYR A 405 -17.34 -14.57 -24.00
C TYR A 405 -18.74 -14.18 -24.48
N TYR A 406 -19.80 -14.75 -23.89
CA TYR A 406 -21.18 -14.38 -24.27
C TYR A 406 -21.49 -12.92 -23.99
N THR A 407 -20.97 -12.37 -22.89
CA THR A 407 -21.09 -10.94 -22.57
C THR A 407 -20.42 -10.09 -23.65
N GLY A 408 -19.21 -10.45 -24.08
CA GLY A 408 -18.52 -9.78 -25.16
C GLY A 408 -19.24 -9.92 -26.51
N LEU A 409 -19.79 -11.10 -26.81
CA LEU A 409 -20.57 -11.32 -28.03
C LEU A 409 -21.83 -10.44 -28.07
N LEU A 410 -22.53 -10.27 -26.94
CA LEU A 410 -23.70 -9.38 -26.87
C LEU A 410 -23.33 -7.90 -27.11
N LEU A 411 -22.14 -7.47 -26.68
CA LEU A 411 -21.59 -6.14 -26.95
C LEU A 411 -21.18 -5.98 -28.42
N ASP A 412 -20.37 -6.90 -28.94
CA ASP A 412 -19.81 -6.88 -30.30
C ASP A 412 -20.90 -6.93 -31.38
N GLU A 413 -21.95 -7.71 -31.15
CA GLU A 413 -23.11 -7.77 -32.06
C GLU A 413 -24.10 -6.59 -31.86
N GLY A 414 -23.82 -5.68 -30.91
CA GLY A 414 -24.57 -4.45 -30.68
C GLY A 414 -25.93 -4.63 -29.97
N TYR A 415 -26.17 -5.75 -29.28
CA TYR A 415 -27.42 -5.97 -28.53
C TYR A 415 -27.48 -5.14 -27.25
N ILE A 416 -26.31 -4.86 -26.65
CA ILE A 416 -26.13 -4.00 -25.47
C ILE A 416 -25.00 -3.01 -25.74
N ALA A 417 -24.97 -1.91 -24.98
CA ALA A 417 -23.86 -0.98 -24.96
C ALA A 417 -22.99 -1.18 -23.71
N THR A 418 -21.76 -0.67 -23.72
CA THR A 418 -20.85 -0.69 -22.56
C THR A 418 -21.48 -0.05 -21.31
N THR A 419 -22.33 0.97 -21.50
CA THR A 419 -23.09 1.64 -20.44
C THR A 419 -24.19 0.78 -19.82
N ASP A 420 -24.66 -0.26 -20.50
CA ASP A 420 -25.60 -1.23 -19.90
C ASP A 420 -24.90 -2.12 -18.85
N LEU A 421 -23.57 -2.26 -18.92
CA LEU A 421 -22.76 -3.06 -17.99
C LEU A 421 -21.93 -2.22 -17.00
N ASP A 422 -21.77 -0.92 -17.25
CA ASP A 422 -21.14 0.04 -16.33
C ASP A 422 -22.06 1.26 -16.06
N PRO A 423 -23.27 1.05 -15.50
CA PRO A 423 -24.21 2.12 -15.18
C PRO A 423 -23.67 3.12 -14.14
N LEU A 424 -22.74 2.70 -13.27
CA LEU A 424 -22.08 3.56 -12.29
C LEU A 424 -20.86 4.30 -12.85
N HIS A 425 -20.55 4.09 -14.14
CA HIS A 425 -19.48 4.74 -14.88
C HIS A 425 -18.11 4.62 -14.19
N ILE A 426 -17.83 3.46 -13.59
CA ILE A 426 -16.59 3.17 -12.86
C ILE A 426 -15.38 3.38 -13.76
N ARG A 427 -15.46 2.96 -15.03
CA ARG A 427 -14.38 3.19 -15.99
C ARG A 427 -14.02 4.67 -16.13
N ARG A 428 -15.03 5.53 -16.26
CA ARG A 428 -14.82 7.00 -16.34
C ARG A 428 -14.36 7.58 -15.00
N ARG A 429 -14.89 7.10 -13.88
CA ARG A 429 -14.51 7.56 -12.53
C ARG A 429 -13.07 7.16 -12.18
N ALA A 430 -12.58 6.05 -12.70
CA ALA A 430 -11.21 5.62 -12.49
C ALA A 430 -10.17 6.48 -13.22
N THR A 431 -10.49 6.94 -14.44
CA THR A 431 -9.59 7.78 -15.26
C THR A 431 -9.74 9.28 -15.00
N ARG A 432 -10.80 9.71 -14.29
CA ARG A 432 -11.04 11.12 -13.98
C ARG A 432 -10.24 11.53 -12.75
N PHE A 433 -9.08 12.14 -12.97
CA PHE A 433 -8.40 12.92 -11.94
C PHE A 433 -9.13 14.27 -11.80
N SER A 434 -9.80 14.49 -10.66
CA SER A 434 -10.46 15.77 -10.38
C SER A 434 -9.39 16.86 -10.25
N ARG A 435 -9.59 18.01 -10.89
CA ARG A 435 -8.80 19.23 -10.61
C ARG A 435 -9.38 19.89 -9.36
N ALA A 436 -9.26 19.20 -8.23
CA ALA A 436 -9.93 19.57 -7.00
C ALA A 436 -9.65 21.02 -6.61
N GLN A 437 -10.71 21.76 -6.32
CA GLN A 437 -10.64 23.04 -5.65
C GLN A 437 -10.79 22.78 -4.14
N ILE A 438 -10.03 23.52 -3.34
CA ILE A 438 -10.02 23.39 -1.89
C ILE A 438 -10.49 24.71 -1.29
N ALA A 439 -11.59 24.65 -0.54
CA ALA A 439 -12.06 25.73 0.31
C ALA A 439 -11.33 25.64 1.66
N LEU A 440 -10.44 26.58 1.92
CA LEU A 440 -9.78 26.73 3.20
C LEU A 440 -10.68 27.57 4.12
N VAL A 441 -11.22 26.92 5.17
CA VAL A 441 -12.04 27.55 6.20
C VAL A 441 -11.18 27.69 7.46
N VAL A 442 -10.85 28.92 7.84
CA VAL A 442 -10.10 29.21 9.06
C VAL A 442 -11.08 29.70 10.12
N LEU A 443 -11.11 29.00 11.25
CA LEU A 443 -11.92 29.32 12.41
C LEU A 443 -11.05 29.87 13.53
N ALA A 444 -11.51 30.92 14.18
CA ALA A 444 -10.88 31.46 15.38
C ALA A 444 -11.53 30.88 16.64
N GLU A 445 -10.72 30.54 17.65
CA GLU A 445 -11.22 30.10 18.94
C GLU A 445 -12.10 31.14 19.63
N ASN A 446 -11.69 32.41 19.59
CA ASN A 446 -12.36 33.55 20.20
C ASN A 446 -12.06 34.85 19.41
N ASP A 447 -12.66 35.97 19.83
CA ASP A 447 -12.53 37.26 19.14
C ASP A 447 -11.11 37.84 19.20
N GLU A 448 -10.33 37.52 20.24
CA GLU A 448 -8.94 37.94 20.36
C GLU A 448 -8.08 37.27 19.29
N VAL A 449 -8.16 35.94 19.18
CA VAL A 449 -7.49 35.17 18.12
C VAL A 449 -7.94 35.64 16.74
N LYS A 450 -9.24 35.90 16.55
CA LYS A 450 -9.78 36.43 15.29
C LYS A 450 -9.15 37.78 14.92
N THR A 451 -8.97 38.66 15.91
CA THR A 451 -8.32 39.95 15.73
C THR A 451 -6.85 39.79 15.35
N THR A 452 -6.11 38.93 16.04
CA THR A 452 -4.70 38.62 15.72
C THR A 452 -4.55 38.09 14.30
N LEU A 453 -5.40 37.15 13.87
CA LEU A 453 -5.41 36.63 12.50
C LEU A 453 -5.68 37.73 11.47
N SER A 454 -6.69 38.58 11.72
CA SER A 454 -7.04 39.69 10.84
C SER A 454 -5.91 40.71 10.70
N GLN A 455 -5.19 41.02 11.79
CA GLN A 455 -4.04 41.94 11.77
C GLN A 455 -2.89 41.39 10.90
N ASN A 456 -2.78 40.07 10.80
CA ASN A 456 -1.81 39.39 9.94
C ASN A 456 -2.36 39.11 8.52
N GLY A 457 -3.56 39.59 8.20
CA GLY A 457 -4.18 39.44 6.87
C GLY A 457 -4.78 38.07 6.59
N VAL A 458 -5.05 37.26 7.63
CA VAL A 458 -5.77 36.00 7.54
C VAL A 458 -7.26 36.23 7.81
N ILE A 459 -8.13 35.79 6.90
CA ILE A 459 -9.57 35.87 7.05
C ILE A 459 -10.05 34.67 7.88
N ALA A 460 -10.76 34.91 8.98
CA ALA A 460 -11.28 33.86 9.85
C ALA A 460 -12.69 34.18 10.39
N GLU A 461 -13.46 33.14 10.70
CA GLU A 461 -14.78 33.21 11.34
C GLU A 461 -14.72 32.58 12.74
N SER A 462 -15.48 33.10 13.70
CA SER A 462 -15.64 32.47 15.02
C SER A 462 -16.67 31.34 14.96
N LEU A 463 -16.73 30.50 16.01
CA LEU A 463 -17.80 29.50 16.14
C LEU A 463 -19.20 30.13 16.24
N GLU A 464 -19.30 31.38 16.70
CA GLU A 464 -20.55 32.12 16.76
C GLU A 464 -20.96 32.65 15.38
N ASP A 465 -20.00 33.12 14.56
CA ASP A 465 -20.26 33.66 13.22
C ASP A 465 -20.89 32.63 12.28
N ILE A 466 -20.53 31.35 12.45
CA ILE A 466 -20.93 30.28 11.52
C ILE A 466 -22.23 29.58 11.91
N LYS A 467 -22.87 29.94 13.03
CA LYS A 467 -24.15 29.35 13.44
C LYS A 467 -25.18 29.51 12.32
N PRO A 468 -25.99 28.47 12.00
CA PRO A 468 -26.22 27.24 12.76
C PRO A 468 -25.32 26.04 12.36
N ILE A 469 -24.20 26.27 11.67
CA ILE A 469 -23.25 25.21 11.30
C ILE A 469 -22.48 24.79 12.55
N ASN A 470 -22.49 23.48 12.84
CA ASN A 470 -21.72 22.92 13.96
C ASN A 470 -20.30 22.59 13.50
N VAL A 471 -19.38 22.49 14.46
CA VAL A 471 -18.01 22.02 14.19
C VAL A 471 -17.75 20.80 15.06
N ILE A 472 -17.16 19.76 14.47
CA ILE A 472 -16.76 18.54 15.16
C ILE A 472 -15.28 18.25 14.91
N THR A 473 -14.68 17.47 15.80
CA THR A 473 -13.31 16.98 15.64
C THR A 473 -13.32 15.68 14.81
N ALA A 474 -12.17 15.30 14.25
CA ALA A 474 -12.03 14.02 13.56
C ALA A 474 -12.33 12.82 14.48
N PRO A 475 -11.93 12.80 15.78
CA PRO A 475 -12.38 11.78 16.73
C PRO A 475 -13.90 11.67 16.89
N HIS A 476 -14.64 12.78 17.00
CA HIS A 476 -16.10 12.73 17.07
C HIS A 476 -16.71 12.17 15.78
N LEU A 477 -16.17 12.55 14.61
CA LEU A 477 -16.62 12.00 13.34
C LEU A 477 -16.34 10.50 13.24
N MET A 478 -15.19 10.05 13.74
CA MET A 478 -14.86 8.62 13.84
C MET A 478 -15.88 7.88 14.70
N ASP A 479 -16.25 8.43 15.86
CA ASP A 479 -17.27 7.84 16.73
C ASP A 479 -18.63 7.76 16.03
N ALA A 480 -19.02 8.79 15.26
CA ALA A 480 -20.24 8.75 14.46
C ALA A 480 -20.22 7.62 13.41
N PHE A 481 -19.08 7.41 12.74
CA PHE A 481 -18.94 6.32 11.77
C PHE A 481 -18.95 4.93 12.40
N THR A 482 -18.61 4.77 13.69
CA THR A 482 -18.76 3.46 14.37
C THR A 482 -20.21 2.98 14.34
N GLN A 483 -21.18 3.91 14.39
CA GLN A 483 -22.60 3.58 14.37
C GLN A 483 -23.12 3.21 12.98
N VAL A 484 -22.41 3.58 11.91
CA VAL A 484 -22.84 3.30 10.53
C VAL A 484 -22.68 1.81 10.24
N GLY A 485 -23.79 1.11 10.03
CA GLY A 485 -23.83 -0.35 9.84
C GLY A 485 -23.90 -1.15 11.15
N ALA A 486 -24.01 -0.50 12.31
CA ALA A 486 -24.24 -1.22 13.56
C ALA A 486 -25.61 -1.93 13.52
N ASN A 487 -25.63 -3.21 13.89
CA ASN A 487 -26.82 -4.04 13.88
C ASN A 487 -26.74 -5.13 14.96
N THR A 488 -27.47 -4.93 16.05
CA THR A 488 -27.47 -5.85 17.20
C THR A 488 -28.00 -7.24 16.85
N ALA A 489 -28.99 -7.35 15.96
CA ALA A 489 -29.57 -8.63 15.57
C ALA A 489 -28.60 -9.52 14.79
N LEU A 490 -27.66 -8.91 14.05
CA LEU A 490 -26.59 -9.61 13.34
C LEU A 490 -25.27 -9.68 14.12
N GLY A 491 -25.21 -9.09 15.32
CA GLY A 491 -23.98 -9.00 16.12
C GLY A 491 -22.90 -8.09 15.51
N LEU A 492 -23.30 -7.10 14.71
CA LEU A 492 -22.38 -6.20 14.00
C LEU A 492 -22.24 -4.87 14.75
N SER A 493 -21.01 -4.48 15.06
CA SER A 493 -20.71 -3.21 15.77
C SER A 493 -20.66 -1.99 14.85
N GLY A 494 -20.67 -2.19 13.52
CA GLY A 494 -20.42 -1.13 12.53
C GLY A 494 -18.93 -0.93 12.24
N ARG A 495 -18.48 0.31 11.98
CA ARG A 495 -17.08 0.55 11.62
C ARG A 495 -16.17 0.38 12.84
N PRO A 496 -15.06 -0.38 12.75
CA PRO A 496 -14.02 -0.34 13.78
C PRO A 496 -13.54 1.09 14.01
N ARG A 497 -13.18 1.42 15.26
CA ARG A 497 -12.71 2.75 15.65
C ARG A 497 -11.30 3.01 15.09
N ARG A 498 -11.25 3.32 13.79
CA ARG A 498 -10.03 3.62 13.01
C ARG A 498 -10.00 5.09 12.65
N ARG A 499 -8.80 5.65 12.60
CA ARG A 499 -8.59 7.05 12.23
C ARG A 499 -9.24 7.43 10.89
N LEU A 500 -9.60 8.71 10.77
CA LEU A 500 -10.01 9.36 9.53
C LEU A 500 -8.92 10.36 9.13
N GLN A 501 -8.55 10.39 7.84
CA GLN A 501 -7.48 11.27 7.34
C GLN A 501 -8.09 12.43 6.55
N SER A 502 -7.23 13.19 5.86
CA SER A 502 -7.61 14.46 5.23
C SER A 502 -8.72 14.37 4.20
N LEU A 503 -8.90 13.25 3.50
CA LEU A 503 -9.99 13.18 2.54
C LEU A 503 -11.33 13.12 3.29
N ALA A 504 -11.46 12.27 4.30
CA ALA A 504 -12.70 12.17 5.06
C ALA A 504 -13.00 13.45 5.86
N THR A 505 -12.00 14.07 6.48
CA THR A 505 -12.21 15.31 7.24
C THR A 505 -12.46 16.52 6.36
N SER A 506 -12.15 16.43 5.05
CA SER A 506 -12.44 17.49 4.07
C SER A 506 -13.84 17.41 3.45
N HIS A 507 -14.67 16.45 3.84
CA HIS A 507 -16.10 16.44 3.51
C HIS A 507 -16.87 17.32 4.49
N THR A 508 -18.02 17.83 4.04
CA THR A 508 -19.00 18.40 4.96
C THR A 508 -20.05 17.36 5.31
N TYR A 509 -20.62 17.47 6.50
CA TYR A 509 -21.49 16.44 7.04
C TYR A 509 -22.87 16.98 7.39
N ARG A 510 -23.87 16.11 7.26
CA ARG A 510 -25.19 16.30 7.85
C ARG A 510 -25.55 15.09 8.69
N ILE A 511 -25.37 15.21 10.00
CA ILE A 511 -25.59 14.13 10.97
C ILE A 511 -26.89 14.43 11.69
N ASN A 512 -27.88 13.54 11.58
CA ASN A 512 -29.22 13.70 12.18
C ASN A 512 -29.87 15.07 11.85
N GLY A 513 -29.70 15.52 10.60
CA GLY A 513 -30.24 16.80 10.13
C GLY A 513 -29.40 18.03 10.49
N LYS A 514 -28.44 17.93 11.42
CA LYS A 514 -27.52 19.01 11.80
C LYS A 514 -26.36 19.07 10.82
N THR A 515 -26.09 20.27 10.29
CA THR A 515 -24.96 20.49 9.38
C THR A 515 -23.68 20.72 10.18
N CYS A 516 -22.60 20.07 9.77
CA CYS A 516 -21.33 20.05 10.49
C CYS A 516 -20.13 20.23 9.55
N LEU A 517 -19.15 21.03 9.97
CA LEU A 517 -17.77 20.98 9.48
C LEU A 517 -16.96 20.05 10.37
N CYS A 518 -16.01 19.32 9.79
CA CYS A 518 -15.03 18.55 10.54
C CYS A 518 -13.71 19.32 10.55
N LEU A 519 -13.10 19.48 11.73
CA LEU A 519 -11.73 19.98 11.82
C LEU A 519 -10.77 18.98 11.16
N SER A 520 -9.70 19.53 10.58
CA SER A 520 -8.60 18.76 10.02
C SER A 520 -8.05 17.79 11.05
N TRP A 521 -7.61 16.63 10.57
CA TRP A 521 -7.02 15.62 11.44
C TRP A 521 -5.75 16.12 12.11
N LEU A 522 -5.05 17.12 11.53
CA LEU A 522 -3.86 17.78 12.09
C LEU A 522 -4.06 18.29 13.53
N GLN A 523 -5.31 18.44 13.96
CA GLN A 523 -5.68 18.95 15.28
C GLN A 523 -6.26 17.87 16.21
N SER A 524 -6.06 16.59 15.89
CA SER A 524 -6.66 15.47 16.63
C SER A 524 -5.76 14.93 17.75
N GLU A 525 -4.48 15.27 17.72
CA GLU A 525 -3.50 14.78 18.69
C GLU A 525 -3.36 15.75 19.87
N VAL A 526 -3.53 15.24 21.10
CA VAL A 526 -3.64 16.08 22.32
C VAL A 526 -2.27 16.54 22.83
N PHE A 527 -1.23 15.73 22.63
CA PHE A 527 0.12 15.96 23.17
C PHE A 527 1.19 16.09 22.08
N ASP A 528 0.81 16.55 20.89
CA ASP A 528 1.80 16.79 19.84
C ASP A 528 2.55 18.09 20.11
N TYR A 529 3.84 18.01 20.48
CA TYR A 529 4.68 19.23 20.60
C TYR A 529 5.10 19.77 19.25
N ARG A 530 5.08 18.95 18.19
CA ARG A 530 5.64 19.33 16.88
C ARG A 530 4.82 20.45 16.23
N VAL A 531 3.52 20.53 16.51
CA VAL A 531 2.65 21.61 16.00
C VAL A 531 2.97 22.99 16.59
N TYR A 532 3.85 23.07 17.60
CA TYR A 532 4.35 24.35 18.13
C TYR A 532 5.52 24.91 17.31
N ASP A 533 6.10 24.12 16.39
CA ASP A 533 6.97 24.62 15.34
C ASP A 533 6.11 25.21 14.22
N ALA A 534 6.05 26.54 14.14
CA ALA A 534 5.22 27.28 13.18
C ALA A 534 5.55 26.93 11.72
N GLU A 535 6.83 26.63 11.42
CA GLU A 535 7.25 26.24 10.09
C GLU A 535 6.86 24.79 9.79
N PHE A 536 7.01 23.89 10.76
CA PHE A 536 6.55 22.50 10.62
C PHE A 536 5.04 22.43 10.40
N LEU A 537 4.25 23.17 11.17
CA LEU A 537 2.79 23.25 11.01
C LEU A 537 2.41 23.77 9.61
N SER A 538 3.18 24.71 9.07
CA SER A 538 3.02 25.21 7.71
C SER A 538 3.30 24.11 6.67
N GLU A 539 4.40 23.35 6.82
CA GLU A 539 4.73 22.22 5.95
C GLU A 539 3.65 21.12 5.99
N LEU A 540 3.14 20.76 7.18
CA LEU A 540 2.05 19.80 7.34
C LEU A 540 0.79 20.27 6.62
N LEU A 541 0.40 21.55 6.78
CA LEU A 541 -0.73 22.13 6.09
C LEU A 541 -0.60 22.02 4.56
N ILE A 542 0.56 22.39 4.01
CA ILE A 542 0.83 22.29 2.58
C ILE A 542 0.81 20.84 2.10
N ALA A 543 1.38 19.92 2.88
CA ALA A 543 1.39 18.49 2.56
C ALA A 543 -0.03 17.91 2.49
N GLU A 544 -0.90 18.25 3.44
CA GLU A 544 -2.28 17.77 3.46
C GLU A 544 -3.14 18.36 2.34
N VAL A 545 -3.00 19.66 2.08
CA VAL A 545 -3.63 20.33 0.93
C VAL A 545 -3.21 19.68 -0.39
N THR A 546 -1.92 19.40 -0.55
CA THR A 546 -1.38 18.73 -1.75
C THR A 546 -1.92 17.30 -1.87
N HIS A 547 -2.02 16.57 -0.75
CA HIS A 547 -2.60 15.23 -0.71
C HIS A 547 -4.07 15.25 -1.15
N ILE A 548 -4.87 16.17 -0.61
CA ILE A 548 -6.27 16.36 -1.01
C ILE A 548 -6.36 16.65 -2.50
N ARG A 549 -5.60 17.62 -3.01
CA ARG A 549 -5.59 17.97 -4.45
C ARG A 549 -5.36 16.73 -5.34
N LYS A 550 -4.42 15.89 -4.95
CA LYS A 550 -3.99 14.72 -5.73
C LYS A 550 -4.99 13.55 -5.68
N HIS A 551 -5.69 13.38 -4.56
CA HIS A 551 -6.47 12.17 -4.29
C HIS A 551 -7.98 12.38 -4.20
N TRP A 552 -8.45 13.63 -4.20
CA TRP A 552 -9.87 13.96 -4.21
C TRP A 552 -10.56 13.45 -5.47
N THR A 553 -11.63 12.68 -5.30
CA THR A 553 -12.36 12.03 -6.40
C THR A 553 -13.66 12.74 -6.76
N ASP A 554 -14.16 13.58 -5.86
CA ASP A 554 -15.43 14.27 -6.07
C ASP A 554 -15.25 15.47 -7.02
N ALA A 555 -16.34 15.84 -7.69
CA ALA A 555 -16.35 17.00 -8.58
C ALA A 555 -16.50 18.31 -7.79
N GLU A 556 -17.11 18.22 -6.61
CA GLU A 556 -17.35 19.27 -5.65
C GLU A 556 -16.07 19.71 -4.93
N VAL A 557 -16.14 20.87 -4.29
CA VAL A 557 -15.02 21.48 -3.55
C VAL A 557 -14.73 20.68 -2.28
N ALA A 558 -13.46 20.41 -2.01
CA ALA A 558 -13.01 19.87 -0.73
C ALA A 558 -12.95 20.99 0.33
N VAL A 559 -13.44 20.74 1.55
CA VAL A 559 -13.52 21.75 2.61
C VAL A 559 -12.52 21.45 3.71
N PHE A 560 -11.37 22.10 3.64
CA PHE A 560 -10.34 21.95 4.66
C PHE A 560 -10.57 22.97 5.78
N THR A 561 -10.98 22.50 6.95
CA THR A 561 -11.32 23.36 8.10
C THR A 561 -10.23 23.30 9.17
N LEU A 562 -9.69 24.45 9.56
CA LEU A 562 -8.74 24.58 10.67
C LEU A 562 -9.29 25.53 11.74
N LYS A 563 -9.13 25.18 13.01
CA LYS A 563 -9.39 26.09 14.13
C LYS A 563 -8.08 26.58 14.72
N VAL A 564 -7.77 27.86 14.60
CA VAL A 564 -6.62 28.48 15.27
C VAL A 564 -7.03 28.86 16.70
N ASN A 565 -6.18 28.49 17.67
CA ASN A 565 -6.37 28.80 19.09
C ASN A 565 -5.33 29.81 19.58
N ALA A 566 -5.51 30.29 20.82
CA ALA A 566 -4.58 31.24 21.42
C ALA A 566 -3.14 30.70 21.51
N SER A 567 -2.97 29.41 21.79
CA SER A 567 -1.65 28.78 21.89
C SER A 567 -0.88 28.81 20.57
N ILE A 568 -1.52 28.50 19.43
CA ILE A 568 -0.90 28.62 18.10
C ILE A 568 -0.51 30.08 17.80
N CYS A 569 -1.28 31.05 18.28
CA CYS A 569 -0.93 32.46 18.09
C CYS A 569 0.26 32.91 18.95
N ALA A 570 0.51 32.22 20.06
CA ALA A 570 1.55 32.54 21.02
C ALA A 570 2.89 31.83 20.76
N ILE A 571 2.97 30.94 19.77
CA ILE A 571 4.22 30.23 19.46
C ILE A 571 5.28 31.18 18.86
N PRO A 572 6.57 30.93 19.08
CA PRO A 572 7.62 31.69 18.44
C PRO A 572 7.51 31.58 16.91
N ASN A 573 7.72 32.70 16.21
CA ASN A 573 7.60 32.78 14.75
C ASN A 573 6.21 32.41 14.18
N ALA A 574 5.12 32.52 14.95
CA ALA A 574 3.73 32.29 14.48
C ALA A 574 3.39 33.05 13.17
N GLY A 575 4.05 34.17 12.90
CA GLY A 575 3.93 34.93 11.65
C GLY A 575 4.18 34.10 10.38
N LEU A 576 5.05 33.08 10.42
CA LEU A 576 5.29 32.16 9.29
C LEU A 576 4.03 31.36 8.95
N PHE A 577 3.33 30.88 9.97
CA PHE A 577 2.08 30.14 9.80
C PHE A 577 0.95 31.06 9.30
N PHE A 578 0.85 32.28 9.83
CA PHE A 578 -0.11 33.27 9.35
C PHE A 578 0.13 33.64 7.89
N GLN A 579 1.41 33.82 7.50
CA GLN A 579 1.80 34.09 6.13
C GLN A 579 1.41 32.92 5.21
N THR A 580 1.64 31.67 5.64
CA THR A 580 1.21 30.47 4.89
C THR A 580 -0.30 30.42 4.69
N LEU A 581 -1.09 30.66 5.74
CA LEU A 581 -2.56 30.73 5.63
C LEU A 581 -3.01 31.82 4.67
N LYS A 582 -2.42 33.02 4.78
CA LYS A 582 -2.70 34.16 3.90
C LYS A 582 -2.37 33.83 2.44
N ASP A 583 -1.22 33.23 2.18
CA ASP A 583 -0.78 32.87 0.83
C ASP A 583 -1.70 31.82 0.19
N LEU A 584 -2.16 30.84 0.98
CA LEU A 584 -3.18 29.90 0.54
C LEU A 584 -4.53 30.60 0.27
N GLN A 585 -4.97 31.49 1.16
CA GLN A 585 -6.24 32.22 0.98
C GLN A 585 -6.24 33.12 -0.26
N LEU A 586 -5.10 33.76 -0.54
CA LEU A 586 -4.89 34.66 -1.68
C LEU A 586 -4.49 33.94 -2.97
N ARG A 587 -4.34 32.61 -2.97
CA ARG A 587 -3.91 31.81 -4.13
C ARG A 587 -2.51 32.17 -4.66
N THR A 588 -1.64 32.74 -3.84
CA THR A 588 -0.30 33.19 -4.29
C THR A 588 0.64 32.01 -4.52
N THR A 589 0.57 30.99 -3.65
CA THR A 589 1.40 29.77 -3.74
C THR A 589 0.63 28.59 -4.33
N HIS A 590 -0.68 28.52 -4.10
CA HIS A 590 -1.53 27.38 -4.48
C HIS A 590 -2.83 27.88 -5.13
N GLU A 591 -2.85 27.99 -6.47
CA GLU A 591 -3.97 28.53 -7.28
C GLU A 591 -5.37 27.92 -7.02
N HIS A 592 -5.39 26.70 -6.47
CA HIS A 592 -6.56 25.82 -6.30
C HIS A 592 -7.09 25.82 -4.86
N VAL A 593 -6.39 26.49 -3.95
CA VAL A 593 -6.80 26.66 -2.56
C VAL A 593 -7.24 28.10 -2.43
N GLY A 594 -8.40 28.34 -1.83
CA GLY A 594 -8.85 29.71 -1.60
C GLY A 594 -9.64 29.83 -0.32
N ASN A 595 -9.71 31.06 0.20
CA ASN A 595 -10.59 31.37 1.31
C ASN A 595 -12.05 31.07 0.95
N ALA A 596 -12.79 30.50 1.89
CA ALA A 596 -14.23 30.42 1.82
C ALA A 596 -14.83 30.60 3.22
N SER A 597 -15.90 31.40 3.33
CA SER A 597 -16.74 31.36 4.54
C SER A 597 -17.30 29.95 4.72
N ALA A 598 -17.50 29.49 5.95
CA ALA A 598 -18.11 28.22 6.29
C ALA A 598 -19.43 27.98 5.55
N SER A 599 -20.28 29.02 5.44
CA SER A 599 -21.56 28.94 4.73
C SER A 599 -21.43 28.69 3.22
N LEU A 600 -20.40 29.25 2.58
CA LEU A 600 -20.11 29.01 1.16
C LEU A 600 -19.48 27.64 0.96
N ALA A 601 -18.53 27.26 1.83
CA ALA A 601 -17.87 25.96 1.79
C ALA A 601 -18.87 24.80 1.91
N VAL A 602 -19.82 24.87 2.84
CA VAL A 602 -20.91 23.89 2.97
C VAL A 602 -21.79 23.81 1.71
N ARG A 603 -22.07 24.93 1.05
CA ARG A 603 -22.90 24.95 -0.17
C ARG A 603 -22.19 24.39 -1.40
N ALA A 604 -20.87 24.57 -1.48
CA ALA A 604 -20.06 24.19 -2.64
C ALA A 604 -19.51 22.74 -2.57
N SER A 605 -19.63 22.08 -1.41
CA SER A 605 -19.03 20.78 -1.15
C SER A 605 -20.00 19.63 -1.29
N ARG A 606 -19.45 18.42 -1.42
CA ARG A 606 -20.20 17.17 -1.27
C ARG A 606 -20.59 17.00 0.20
N VAL A 607 -21.89 16.92 0.47
CA VAL A 607 -22.42 16.72 1.83
C VAL A 607 -22.68 15.24 2.10
N THR A 608 -21.88 14.63 2.98
CA THR A 608 -22.11 13.27 3.49
C THR A 608 -23.24 13.30 4.54
N LYS A 609 -24.33 12.58 4.27
CA LYS A 609 -25.51 12.57 5.15
C LYS A 609 -25.52 11.28 5.98
N LEU A 610 -25.47 11.39 7.29
CA LEU A 610 -25.53 10.25 8.21
C LEU A 610 -26.84 10.31 9.02
N ILE A 611 -27.58 9.20 9.03
CA ILE A 611 -28.82 9.04 9.80
C ILE A 611 -28.52 8.04 10.92
N LEU A 612 -28.32 8.56 12.13
CA LEU A 612 -27.82 7.84 13.30
C LEU A 612 -28.74 8.10 14.52
N PRO A 613 -29.93 7.48 14.60
CA PRO A 613 -30.95 7.83 15.58
C PRO A 613 -30.46 7.85 17.04
N ASP A 614 -29.58 6.91 17.40
CA ASP A 614 -29.11 6.71 18.77
C ASP A 614 -27.80 7.48 19.08
N TYR A 615 -27.28 8.26 18.13
CA TYR A 615 -26.04 9.01 18.29
C TYR A 615 -26.28 10.48 18.63
N CYS A 616 -25.73 10.92 19.77
CA CYS A 616 -25.75 12.33 20.16
C CYS A 616 -24.50 13.04 19.63
N LEU A 617 -24.69 13.96 18.68
CA LEU A 617 -23.63 14.84 18.22
C LEU A 617 -23.27 15.84 19.32
N VAL A 618 -21.99 15.89 19.73
CA VAL A 618 -21.44 16.90 20.64
C VAL A 618 -20.53 17.85 19.85
N PRO A 619 -21.02 19.04 19.45
CA PRO A 619 -20.21 20.05 18.77
C PRO A 619 -19.10 20.60 19.68
N ILE A 620 -18.03 21.08 19.06
CA ILE A 620 -17.04 21.91 19.74
C ILE A 620 -17.74 23.18 20.23
N SER A 621 -17.60 23.45 21.53
CA SER A 621 -18.13 24.67 22.15
C SER A 621 -17.07 25.75 22.20
N THR A 622 -17.51 27.01 22.24
CA THR A 622 -16.67 28.17 22.49
C THR A 622 -16.07 28.07 23.89
N SER A 623 -14.75 28.03 23.99
CA SER A 623 -14.04 28.11 25.26
C SER A 623 -14.09 29.56 25.76
N HIS A 624 -14.82 29.81 26.84
CA HIS A 624 -14.79 31.10 27.56
C HIS A 624 -13.67 31.17 28.62
N GLY A 625 -12.77 30.19 28.63
CA GLY A 625 -11.62 30.17 29.54
C GLY A 625 -10.60 31.24 29.16
N THR A 626 -9.84 31.71 30.16
CA THR A 626 -8.69 32.58 29.96
C THR A 626 -7.74 31.93 28.95
N PRO A 627 -7.22 32.68 27.95
CA PRO A 627 -6.23 32.13 27.02
C PRO A 627 -5.08 31.53 27.83
N GLN A 628 -4.69 30.30 27.49
CA GLN A 628 -3.50 29.69 28.08
C GLN A 628 -2.28 30.46 27.58
N THR A 629 -1.91 31.50 28.32
CA THR A 629 -0.60 32.15 28.24
C THR A 629 0.48 31.12 28.57
N CYS A 630 1.73 31.37 28.15
CA CYS A 630 2.86 30.55 28.57
C CYS A 630 2.76 30.32 30.09
N PRO A 631 2.60 29.07 30.56
CA PRO A 631 2.40 28.83 31.98
C PRO A 631 3.62 29.34 32.74
N GLN A 632 3.38 30.13 33.78
CA GLN A 632 4.42 30.43 34.75
C GLN A 632 4.67 29.14 35.51
N ILE A 633 5.90 28.61 35.41
CA ILE A 633 6.27 27.40 36.14
C ILE A 633 6.12 27.73 37.65
N PRO A 634 5.42 26.91 38.45
CA PRO A 634 5.25 27.16 39.87
C PRO A 634 6.61 27.33 40.56
N THR A 635 6.88 28.51 41.11
CA THR A 635 8.14 28.81 41.83
C THR A 635 8.03 28.57 43.34
N ASP A 636 6.83 28.30 43.85
CA ASP A 636 6.59 28.20 45.29
C ASP A 636 6.95 26.80 45.82
N ALA A 637 7.98 26.75 46.67
CA ALA A 637 8.39 25.62 47.52
C ALA A 637 8.50 24.25 46.84
N LEU A 638 9.06 24.18 45.62
CA LEU A 638 9.48 22.90 45.04
C LEU A 638 10.58 22.24 45.91
N PRO A 639 10.55 20.91 46.10
CA PRO A 639 11.67 20.15 46.65
C PRO A 639 12.98 20.44 45.90
N PRO A 640 14.15 20.31 46.54
CA PRO A 640 15.45 20.67 45.96
C PRO A 640 15.72 20.02 44.59
N GLU A 641 15.32 18.76 44.42
CA GLU A 641 15.46 17.99 43.17
C GLU A 641 14.61 18.59 42.04
N MET A 642 13.34 18.91 42.31
CA MET A 642 12.44 19.51 41.32
C MET A 642 12.83 20.96 41.01
N ALA A 643 13.33 21.70 42.00
CA ALA A 643 13.89 23.04 41.79
C ALA A 643 15.14 23.00 40.89
N LYS A 644 16.00 21.97 41.04
CA LYS A 644 17.15 21.75 40.15
C LYS A 644 16.71 21.42 38.72
N LEU A 645 15.70 20.58 38.53
CA LEU A 645 15.11 20.32 37.20
C LEU A 645 14.55 21.59 36.56
N GLN A 646 13.79 22.39 37.31
CA GLN A 646 13.27 23.65 36.82
C GLN A 646 14.41 24.62 36.44
N GLN A 647 15.46 24.69 37.25
CA GLN A 647 16.62 25.53 36.97
C GLN A 647 17.31 25.10 35.67
N LEU A 648 17.57 23.80 35.49
CA LEU A 648 18.14 23.24 34.27
C LEU A 648 17.26 23.51 33.03
N ALA A 649 15.94 23.35 33.18
CA ALA A 649 14.97 23.55 32.11
C ALA A 649 14.81 25.02 31.67
N THR A 650 15.18 25.96 32.54
CA THR A 650 15.05 27.41 32.30
C THR A 650 16.37 28.10 32.00
N SER A 651 17.51 27.44 32.22
CA SER A 651 18.84 27.89 31.74
C SER A 651 19.09 27.53 30.28
N ASP A 652 20.08 28.17 29.66
CA ASP A 652 20.62 27.81 28.33
C ASP A 652 21.46 26.52 28.41
N SER A 653 20.89 25.46 28.97
CA SER A 653 21.55 24.16 29.11
C SER A 653 21.59 23.40 27.79
N SER A 654 22.69 22.68 27.55
CA SER A 654 22.84 21.82 26.37
C SER A 654 21.90 20.62 26.43
N ALA A 655 21.70 19.93 25.31
CA ALA A 655 20.85 18.74 25.29
C ALA A 655 21.44 17.62 26.18
N SER A 656 22.77 17.56 26.26
CA SER A 656 23.50 16.62 27.13
C SER A 656 23.32 16.93 28.62
N GLU A 657 23.47 18.20 29.03
CA GLU A 657 23.24 18.62 30.42
C GLU A 657 21.80 18.35 30.89
N LEU A 658 20.83 18.59 30.00
CA LEU A 658 19.42 18.29 30.26
C LEU A 658 19.20 16.78 30.41
N ALA A 659 19.74 15.97 29.51
CA ALA A 659 19.58 14.51 29.55
C ALA A 659 20.19 13.92 30.84
N GLU A 660 21.41 14.32 31.20
CA GLU A 660 22.06 13.87 32.44
C GLU A 660 21.29 14.32 33.68
N GLY A 661 20.85 15.58 33.72
CA GLY A 661 20.11 16.13 34.86
C GLY A 661 18.74 15.49 35.06
N PHE A 662 18.03 15.20 33.97
CA PHE A 662 16.75 14.47 34.02
C PHE A 662 16.96 13.03 34.46
N ALA A 663 17.94 12.31 33.91
CA ALA A 663 18.24 10.94 34.30
C ALA A 663 18.60 10.82 35.79
N GLN A 664 19.46 11.72 36.30
CA GLN A 664 19.85 11.74 37.71
C GLN A 664 18.68 11.91 38.68
N ILE A 665 17.60 12.58 38.28
CA ILE A 665 16.50 12.97 39.16
C ILE A 665 15.29 12.08 38.95
N LEU A 666 14.95 11.73 37.71
CA LEU A 666 13.71 11.05 37.36
C LEU A 666 13.85 9.53 37.30
N ASP A 667 15.03 8.99 36.99
CA ASP A 667 15.18 7.52 36.84
C ASP A 667 15.03 6.79 38.20
N SER A 668 15.21 7.50 39.31
CA SER A 668 15.04 6.99 40.68
C SER A 668 13.71 7.41 41.35
N GLU A 669 12.89 8.22 40.69
CA GLU A 669 11.71 8.85 41.28
C GLU A 669 10.40 8.39 40.63
N SER A 670 9.34 8.25 41.45
CA SER A 670 8.01 7.96 40.92
C SER A 670 7.35 9.24 40.41
N LEU A 671 6.82 9.22 39.19
CA LEU A 671 6.10 10.35 38.60
C LEU A 671 4.87 10.79 39.41
N ASP A 672 4.26 9.86 40.15
CA ASP A 672 3.08 10.14 40.97
C ASP A 672 3.45 10.59 42.40
N LYS A 673 4.74 10.78 42.70
CA LYS A 673 5.20 11.32 43.99
C LYS A 673 4.69 12.76 44.16
N PRO A 674 4.06 13.09 45.31
CA PRO A 674 3.59 14.44 45.57
C PRO A 674 4.78 15.38 45.80
N VAL A 675 4.74 16.53 45.14
CA VAL A 675 5.74 17.60 45.21
C VAL A 675 5.21 18.75 46.09
N SER A 676 3.91 18.99 46.05
CA SER A 676 3.17 19.90 46.94
C SER A 676 1.81 19.28 47.31
N GLN A 677 0.95 20.00 48.05
CA GLN A 677 -0.41 19.52 48.38
C GLN A 677 -1.27 19.26 47.13
N ASP A 678 -1.00 19.97 46.02
CA ASP A 678 -1.83 19.97 44.82
C ASP A 678 -1.11 19.50 43.54
N HIS A 679 0.20 19.20 43.61
CA HIS A 679 1.01 18.86 42.42
C HIS A 679 1.90 17.63 42.66
N SER A 680 1.98 16.77 41.66
CA SER A 680 2.90 15.63 41.56
C SER A 680 4.12 15.95 40.69
N VAL A 681 5.11 15.05 40.66
CA VAL A 681 6.27 15.16 39.74
C VAL A 681 5.77 15.18 38.29
N ARG A 682 4.75 14.39 37.96
CA ARG A 682 4.07 14.39 36.66
C ARG A 682 3.49 15.76 36.30
N ASP A 683 2.90 16.46 37.26
CA ASP A 683 2.34 17.80 37.01
C ASP A 683 3.45 18.83 36.73
N VAL A 684 4.56 18.77 37.47
CA VAL A 684 5.74 19.62 37.23
C VAL A 684 6.33 19.35 35.85
N LEU A 685 6.50 18.08 35.46
CA LEU A 685 6.96 17.72 34.11
C LEU A 685 5.97 18.16 33.04
N ALA A 686 4.67 18.03 33.28
CA ALA A 686 3.65 18.51 32.36
C ALA A 686 3.76 20.04 32.18
N ASP A 687 4.00 20.80 33.24
CA ASP A 687 4.23 22.25 33.18
C ASP A 687 5.52 22.62 32.44
N LEU A 688 6.63 21.94 32.73
CA LEU A 688 7.89 22.10 31.98
C LEU A 688 7.70 21.80 30.50
N TYR A 689 6.92 20.76 30.17
CA TYR A 689 6.55 20.43 28.81
C TYR A 689 5.68 21.51 28.15
N ARG A 690 4.73 22.12 28.87
CA ARG A 690 3.96 23.27 28.33
C ARG A 690 4.86 24.48 28.10
N TYR A 691 5.77 24.78 29.03
CA TYR A 691 6.74 25.87 28.91
C TYR A 691 7.67 25.65 27.70
N ALA A 692 8.31 24.49 27.63
CA ALA A 692 9.25 24.14 26.57
C ALA A 692 8.64 24.28 25.16
N ARG A 693 7.38 23.88 24.99
CA ARG A 693 6.64 24.02 23.73
C ARG A 693 6.41 25.46 23.31
N HIS A 694 6.12 26.36 24.26
CA HIS A 694 5.90 27.79 23.95
C HIS A 694 7.22 28.55 23.78
N CYS A 695 8.32 28.03 24.31
CA CYS A 695 9.66 28.60 24.14
C CYS A 695 10.44 27.96 22.98
N ASN A 696 9.90 26.94 22.30
CA ASN A 696 10.59 26.13 21.29
C ASN A 696 11.90 25.49 21.79
N HIS A 697 11.94 25.08 23.07
CA HIS A 697 13.06 24.33 23.65
C HIS A 697 12.91 22.83 23.29
N TRP A 698 13.39 22.43 22.10
CA TRP A 698 13.04 21.13 21.51
C TRP A 698 13.60 19.92 22.25
N ALA A 699 14.85 19.98 22.73
CA ALA A 699 15.44 18.89 23.52
C ALA A 699 14.65 18.65 24.81
N LEU A 700 14.27 19.73 25.50
CA LEU A 700 13.43 19.68 26.69
C LEU A 700 12.02 19.15 26.38
N CYS A 701 11.41 19.54 25.26
CA CYS A 701 10.12 19.00 24.81
C CYS A 701 10.19 17.48 24.64
N ARG A 702 11.21 16.98 23.95
CA ARG A 702 11.44 15.55 23.69
C ARG A 702 11.71 14.79 24.98
N LEU A 703 12.55 15.31 25.88
CA LEU A 703 12.79 14.71 27.19
C LEU A 703 11.50 14.59 28.00
N CYS A 704 10.75 15.69 28.15
CA CYS A 704 9.51 15.65 28.91
C CYS A 704 8.46 14.74 28.26
N PHE A 705 8.38 14.71 26.93
CA PHE A 705 7.50 13.81 26.19
C PHE A 705 7.81 12.34 26.49
N ALA A 706 9.09 11.96 26.45
CA ALA A 706 9.53 10.60 26.78
C ALA A 706 9.29 10.24 28.26
N TYR A 707 9.65 11.12 29.21
CA TYR A 707 9.46 10.86 30.65
C TYR A 707 7.99 10.85 31.08
N LEU A 708 7.11 11.58 30.39
CA LEU A 708 5.67 11.54 30.65
C LEU A 708 4.99 10.30 30.06
N ASP A 709 5.74 9.43 29.37
CA ASP A 709 5.24 8.26 28.63
C ASP A 709 4.19 8.67 27.59
N TYR A 710 4.46 9.77 26.88
CA TYR A 710 3.64 10.18 25.76
C TYR A 710 4.09 9.43 24.50
N GLY A 711 3.10 9.01 23.72
CA GLY A 711 3.30 8.33 22.46
C GLY A 711 2.44 8.94 21.38
N HIS A 712 3.03 9.06 20.19
CA HIS A 712 2.27 9.56 19.05
C HIS A 712 1.22 8.55 18.60
N GLN A 713 0.00 9.03 18.31
CA GLN A 713 -1.12 8.14 17.95
C GLN A 713 -1.02 7.53 16.54
N ASP A 714 -0.02 7.93 15.76
CA ASP A 714 0.07 7.64 14.32
C ASP A 714 1.12 6.59 13.95
N LEU A 715 1.76 5.98 14.95
CA LEU A 715 2.85 5.02 14.75
C LEU A 715 2.34 3.79 14.00
N ALA A 716 1.31 3.10 14.52
CA ALA A 716 0.76 1.89 13.92
C ALA A 716 0.25 2.11 12.48
N ASP A 717 -0.39 3.26 12.23
CA ASP A 717 -0.86 3.63 10.90
C ASP A 717 0.32 3.85 9.92
N SER A 718 1.37 4.56 10.37
CA SER A 718 2.56 4.83 9.55
C SER A 718 3.32 3.54 9.22
N LEU A 719 3.52 2.68 10.22
CA LEU A 719 4.20 1.39 10.09
C LEU A 719 3.41 0.42 9.21
N THR A 720 2.08 0.41 9.35
CA THR A 720 1.19 -0.34 8.46
C THR A 720 1.39 0.05 6.98
N LEU A 721 1.52 1.34 6.67
CA LEU A 721 1.68 1.80 5.30
C LEU A 721 3.05 1.39 4.72
N LEU A 722 4.08 1.34 5.56
CA LEU A 722 5.40 0.86 5.20
C LEU A 722 5.38 -0.65 4.94
N ALA A 723 4.77 -1.43 5.83
CA ALA A 723 4.59 -2.87 5.67
C ALA A 723 3.79 -3.22 4.39
N ALA A 724 2.75 -2.43 4.07
CA ALA A 724 1.97 -2.57 2.85
C ALA A 724 2.76 -2.36 1.55
N ARG A 725 3.96 -1.77 1.64
CA ARG A 725 4.91 -1.59 0.53
C ARG A 725 6.15 -2.45 0.67
N HIS A 726 6.12 -3.42 1.58
CA HIS A 726 7.24 -4.32 1.82
C HIS A 726 8.51 -3.60 2.29
N LEU A 727 8.33 -2.41 2.91
CA LEU A 727 9.40 -1.65 3.56
C LEU A 727 9.52 -2.09 5.01
N LYS A 728 10.71 -2.56 5.39
CA LYS A 728 11.07 -2.93 6.76
C LYS A 728 11.68 -1.74 7.51
N ILE A 729 11.42 -1.63 8.80
CA ILE A 729 12.14 -0.71 9.69
C ILE A 729 12.88 -1.52 10.74
N ALA A 730 14.20 -1.39 10.78
CA ALA A 730 15.03 -1.91 11.86
C ALA A 730 15.27 -0.79 12.88
N LEU A 731 15.10 -1.08 14.19
CA LEU A 731 15.17 -0.05 15.23
C LEU A 731 16.62 0.21 15.68
N GLY A 732 17.39 -0.84 15.98
CA GLY A 732 18.74 -0.73 16.56
C GLY A 732 19.91 -1.05 15.61
N ASP A 733 21.11 -1.22 16.20
CA ASP A 733 22.36 -1.58 15.53
C ASP A 733 22.63 -3.10 15.49
N SER A 734 21.84 -3.91 16.20
CA SER A 734 21.93 -5.37 16.18
C SER A 734 20.74 -5.99 15.45
N ALA A 735 20.98 -7.10 14.76
CA ALA A 735 19.96 -7.90 14.08
C ALA A 735 18.87 -8.44 15.03
N ASP A 736 19.16 -8.51 16.34
CA ASP A 736 18.23 -8.99 17.37
C ASP A 736 17.23 -7.91 17.86
N ALA A 737 17.39 -6.66 17.43
CA ALA A 737 16.52 -5.52 17.78
C ALA A 737 15.56 -5.13 16.64
N GLU A 738 15.09 -6.12 15.87
CA GLU A 738 14.09 -5.92 14.83
C GLU A 738 12.67 -6.00 15.39
N LEU A 739 11.95 -4.87 15.39
CA LEU A 739 10.49 -4.93 15.45
C LEU A 739 10.01 -5.37 14.07
N LEU A 740 9.72 -6.66 13.91
CA LEU A 740 8.97 -7.16 12.75
C LEU A 740 7.58 -6.55 12.77
N ILE A 741 7.42 -5.44 12.05
CA ILE A 741 6.16 -4.74 11.90
C ILE A 741 5.20 -5.66 11.16
N ASN A 742 4.33 -6.32 11.92
CA ASN A 742 3.13 -6.92 11.38
C ASN A 742 2.02 -5.86 11.33
N SER A 743 1.09 -5.97 10.38
CA SER A 743 -0.04 -5.05 10.21
C SER A 743 -1.04 -5.04 11.39
N GLY A 744 -0.79 -5.84 12.43
CA GLY A 744 -1.64 -6.03 13.59
C GLY A 744 -1.16 -5.35 14.87
N LEU A 745 0.07 -4.84 14.93
CA LEU A 745 0.59 -4.19 16.14
C LEU A 745 -0.19 -2.91 16.48
N GLY A 746 -0.62 -2.79 17.73
CA GLY A 746 -1.16 -1.56 18.30
C GLY A 746 -0.06 -0.54 18.61
N ASN A 747 -0.43 0.73 18.79
CA ASN A 747 0.52 1.78 19.17
C ASN A 747 1.28 1.44 20.46
N GLN A 748 0.62 0.84 21.46
CA GLN A 748 1.28 0.51 22.72
C GLN A 748 2.40 -0.52 22.53
N GLU A 749 2.16 -1.57 21.74
CA GLU A 749 3.17 -2.59 21.46
C GLU A 749 4.38 -2.01 20.73
N ILE A 750 4.16 -1.01 19.87
CA ILE A 750 5.24 -0.29 19.19
C ILE A 750 6.05 0.56 20.18
N LEU A 751 5.38 1.29 21.07
CA LEU A 751 6.04 2.11 22.10
C LEU A 751 6.88 1.23 23.04
N ASP A 752 6.30 0.12 23.54
CA ASP A 752 7.01 -0.85 24.37
C ASP A 752 8.23 -1.45 23.64
N GLY A 753 8.16 -1.59 22.31
CA GLY A 753 9.28 -2.02 21.47
C GLY A 753 10.38 -0.97 21.36
N LEU A 754 10.01 0.30 21.16
CA LEU A 754 10.96 1.41 21.14
C LEU A 754 11.68 1.58 22.49
N ASP A 755 10.96 1.40 23.61
CA ASP A 755 11.52 1.49 24.95
C ASP A 755 12.55 0.40 25.27
N LYS A 756 12.37 -0.79 24.70
CA LYS A 756 13.34 -1.88 24.85
C LYS A 756 14.63 -1.65 24.07
N VAL A 757 14.54 -0.98 22.92
CA VAL A 757 15.66 -0.81 21.99
C VAL A 757 16.46 0.46 22.30
N PHE A 758 15.79 1.58 22.54
CA PHE A 758 16.44 2.87 22.72
C PHE A 758 16.42 3.28 24.20
N GLN A 759 17.58 3.20 24.86
CA GLN A 759 17.70 3.60 26.26
C GLN A 759 17.66 5.14 26.43
N ASN A 760 18.17 5.88 25.44
CA ASN A 760 18.17 7.34 25.48
C ASN A 760 16.75 7.91 25.23
N PRO A 761 16.16 8.67 26.18
CA PRO A 761 14.82 9.27 26.01
C PRO A 761 14.70 10.23 24.81
N LEU A 762 15.78 10.94 24.46
CA LEU A 762 15.82 11.82 23.29
C LEU A 762 15.71 11.02 21.99
N GLU A 763 16.47 9.93 21.91
CA GLU A 763 16.47 9.04 20.75
C GLU A 763 15.11 8.36 20.56
N ARG A 764 14.47 7.94 21.65
CA ARG A 764 13.10 7.40 21.62
C ARG A 764 12.09 8.36 21.01
N SER A 765 12.15 9.63 21.40
CA SER A 765 11.26 10.66 20.86
C SER A 765 11.53 10.92 19.37
N LEU A 766 12.81 11.02 18.99
CA LEU A 766 13.22 11.18 17.59
C LEU A 766 12.82 9.96 16.74
N ALA A 767 12.95 8.75 17.25
CA ALA A 767 12.53 7.52 16.57
C ALA A 767 11.04 7.56 16.20
N GLN A 768 10.17 8.00 17.14
CA GLN A 768 8.76 8.20 16.86
C GLN A 768 8.52 9.28 15.78
N GLU A 769 9.24 10.41 15.84
CA GLU A 769 9.16 11.48 14.83
C GLU A 769 9.55 10.98 13.44
N VAL A 770 10.65 10.23 13.32
CA VAL A 770 11.14 9.69 12.05
C VAL A 770 10.16 8.69 11.46
N ILE A 771 9.61 7.77 12.27
CA ILE A 771 8.60 6.79 11.81
C ILE A 771 7.40 7.51 11.18
N ILE A 772 6.89 8.55 11.85
CA ILE A 772 5.73 9.32 11.39
C ILE A 772 6.07 10.15 10.16
N ALA A 773 7.23 10.80 10.14
CA ALA A 773 7.69 11.57 9.00
C ALA A 773 7.87 10.67 7.76
N VAL A 774 8.45 9.49 7.92
CA VAL A 774 8.62 8.48 6.87
C VAL A 774 7.26 8.00 6.36
N GLY A 775 6.31 7.66 7.25
CA GLY A 775 4.95 7.30 6.87
C GLY A 775 4.22 8.42 6.11
N ALA A 776 4.36 9.67 6.56
CA ALA A 776 3.80 10.85 5.90
C ALA A 776 4.41 11.07 4.51
N LEU A 777 5.74 10.98 4.38
CA LEU A 777 6.45 11.08 3.09
C LEU A 777 6.07 9.96 2.14
N LEU A 778 5.88 8.73 2.63
CA LEU A 778 5.42 7.61 1.82
C LEU A 778 4.02 7.87 1.23
N ARG A 779 3.13 8.48 2.03
CA ARG A 779 1.79 8.85 1.63
C ARG A 779 1.77 10.00 0.61
N THR A 780 2.57 11.05 0.81
CA THR A 780 2.53 12.26 -0.03
C THR A 780 3.45 12.16 -1.25
N GLN A 781 4.65 11.62 -1.07
CA GLN A 781 5.76 11.54 -2.02
C GLN A 781 6.28 10.10 -2.16
N PRO A 782 5.43 9.16 -2.62
CA PRO A 782 5.75 7.73 -2.67
C PRO A 782 6.99 7.38 -3.52
N TYR A 783 7.36 8.24 -4.48
CA TYR A 783 8.51 8.04 -5.37
C TYR A 783 9.86 8.10 -4.63
N LEU A 784 9.90 8.70 -3.43
CA LEU A 784 11.11 8.77 -2.61
C LEU A 784 11.60 7.38 -2.19
N PHE A 785 10.70 6.39 -2.18
CA PHE A 785 10.94 5.05 -1.68
C PHE A 785 11.21 4.04 -2.80
N ASP A 786 11.27 4.47 -4.07
CA ASP A 786 11.52 3.57 -5.20
C ASP A 786 12.86 2.83 -5.04
N GLY A 787 12.82 1.49 -5.03
CA GLY A 787 14.01 0.63 -4.87
C GLY A 787 14.57 0.53 -3.44
N LEU A 788 13.94 1.19 -2.47
CA LEU A 788 14.25 1.04 -1.04
C LEU A 788 13.41 -0.09 -0.45
N ARG A 789 14.00 -0.92 0.43
CA ARG A 789 13.34 -2.08 1.05
C ARG A 789 13.44 -2.10 2.56
N SER A 790 14.48 -1.50 3.12
CA SER A 790 14.66 -1.37 4.56
C SER A 790 15.18 0.00 4.94
N ILE A 791 14.83 0.43 6.15
CA ILE A 791 15.35 1.65 6.80
C ILE A 791 15.82 1.26 8.20
N GLN A 792 17.09 1.47 8.50
CA GLN A 792 17.57 1.35 9.88
C GLN A 792 17.45 2.71 10.57
N LEU A 793 16.65 2.78 11.62
CA LEU A 793 16.19 4.03 12.21
C LEU A 793 17.33 4.83 12.83
N HIS A 794 18.20 4.18 13.62
CA HIS A 794 19.38 4.81 14.23
C HIS A 794 20.30 5.46 13.19
N ASN A 795 20.77 4.66 12.23
CA ASN A 795 21.62 5.12 11.13
C ASN A 795 20.98 6.22 10.28
N PHE A 796 19.66 6.15 10.08
CA PHE A 796 18.94 7.18 9.35
C PHE A 796 18.83 8.50 10.12
N MET A 797 18.73 8.46 11.46
CA MET A 797 18.85 9.65 12.32
C MET A 797 20.27 10.23 12.26
N LEU A 798 21.31 9.39 12.30
CA LEU A 798 22.70 9.86 12.16
C LEU A 798 22.93 10.58 10.83
N LEU A 799 22.39 10.08 9.72
CA LEU A 799 22.40 10.77 8.42
C LEU A 799 21.72 12.15 8.42
N CYS A 800 20.77 12.35 9.32
CA CYS A 800 20.06 13.62 9.47
C CYS A 800 20.79 14.59 10.40
N SER A 801 21.69 14.08 11.25
CA SER A 801 22.59 14.90 12.06
C SER A 801 23.69 15.53 11.19
N HIS A 802 24.19 16.69 11.61
CA HIS A 802 25.48 17.18 11.13
C HIS A 802 26.55 16.76 12.13
N TYR A 803 27.72 16.34 11.65
CA TYR A 803 28.87 16.02 12.49
C TYR A 803 29.76 17.27 12.61
N PRO A 804 29.57 18.15 13.63
CA PRO A 804 30.56 19.18 13.88
C PRO A 804 31.86 18.53 14.37
N GLN A 805 33.00 18.94 13.80
CA GLN A 805 34.33 18.43 14.18
C GLN A 805 34.79 18.88 15.59
N ASN A 806 33.99 19.64 16.36
CA ASN A 806 34.35 20.16 17.69
C ASN A 806 33.26 19.89 18.76
N ASP A 807 33.73 19.26 19.86
CA ASP A 807 33.31 19.20 21.28
C ASP A 807 31.89 18.79 21.78
N SER A 808 31.93 17.87 22.75
CA SER A 808 30.97 17.51 23.82
C SER A 808 29.57 16.94 23.53
N GLU A 809 28.90 17.29 22.43
CA GLU A 809 27.52 16.80 22.16
C GLU A 809 27.50 15.62 21.19
N SER A 810 26.71 14.58 21.51
CA SER A 810 26.50 13.47 20.59
C SER A 810 25.62 13.88 19.39
N PRO A 811 25.73 13.21 18.23
CA PRO A 811 24.93 13.55 17.05
C PRO A 811 23.41 13.48 17.29
N ILE A 812 22.97 12.58 18.18
CA ILE A 812 21.57 12.40 18.56
C ILE A 812 21.10 13.56 19.45
N GLU A 813 21.90 14.00 20.43
CA GLU A 813 21.60 15.16 21.27
C GLU A 813 21.53 16.44 20.44
N TRP A 814 22.47 16.63 19.51
CA TRP A 814 22.43 17.74 18.57
C TRP A 814 21.17 17.70 17.70
N LEU A 815 20.81 16.54 17.16
CA LEU A 815 19.59 16.39 16.36
C LEU A 815 18.34 16.66 17.20
N ALA A 816 18.35 16.23 18.47
CA ALA A 816 17.27 16.46 19.41
C ALA A 816 17.12 17.93 19.85
N SER A 817 18.15 18.77 19.67
CA SER A 817 18.04 20.21 19.86
C SER A 817 17.45 20.93 18.64
N GLN A 818 17.41 20.29 17.48
CA GLN A 818 16.87 20.89 16.25
C GLN A 818 15.33 20.92 16.22
N PRO A 819 14.72 21.92 15.56
CA PRO A 819 13.27 21.97 15.38
C PRO A 819 12.70 20.77 14.62
N PRO A 820 11.45 20.34 14.89
CA PRO A 820 10.78 19.30 14.11
C PRO A 820 10.81 19.51 12.58
N VAL A 821 10.71 20.77 12.11
CA VAL A 821 10.79 21.09 10.67
C VAL A 821 12.14 20.73 10.07
N TYR A 822 13.24 20.90 10.82
CA TYR A 822 14.58 20.58 10.35
C TYR A 822 14.66 19.08 10.04
N LEU A 823 14.26 18.23 10.99
CA LEU A 823 14.27 16.78 10.83
C LEU A 823 13.42 16.37 9.61
N TYR A 824 12.18 16.87 9.50
CA TYR A 824 11.31 16.55 8.37
C TYR A 824 11.90 16.92 7.01
N LYS A 825 12.45 18.13 6.87
CA LYS A 825 13.09 18.59 5.62
C LYS A 825 14.36 17.81 5.30
N LYS A 826 15.17 17.52 6.32
CA LYS A 826 16.40 16.75 6.16
C LYS A 826 16.12 15.31 5.73
N LEU A 827 15.15 14.63 6.35
CA LEU A 827 14.71 13.29 5.94
C LEU A 827 14.31 13.25 4.46
N ARG A 828 13.48 14.21 4.04
CA ARG A 828 13.07 14.36 2.63
C ARG A 828 14.27 14.59 1.71
N GLN A 829 15.19 15.46 2.10
CA GLN A 829 16.40 15.76 1.34
C GLN A 829 17.31 14.53 1.20
N VAL A 830 17.50 13.75 2.29
CA VAL A 830 18.31 12.52 2.29
C VAL A 830 17.68 11.48 1.36
N PHE A 831 16.36 11.27 1.40
CA PHE A 831 15.72 10.35 0.45
C PHE A 831 15.86 10.81 -1.01
N ASP A 832 15.71 12.11 -1.28
CA ASP A 832 15.82 12.66 -2.63
C ASP A 832 17.25 12.57 -3.17
N SER A 833 18.25 12.89 -2.34
CA SER A 833 19.67 12.81 -2.72
C SER A 833 20.08 11.36 -2.99
N GLN A 834 19.73 10.43 -2.11
CA GLN A 834 20.08 9.01 -2.27
C GLN A 834 19.41 8.39 -3.50
N ARG A 835 18.16 8.77 -3.81
CA ARG A 835 17.49 8.33 -5.05
C ARG A 835 18.22 8.81 -6.31
N LYS A 836 18.64 10.07 -6.35
CA LYS A 836 19.39 10.66 -7.48
C LYS A 836 20.75 10.01 -7.66
N VAL A 837 21.51 9.86 -6.57
CA VAL A 837 22.84 9.22 -6.56
C VAL A 837 22.76 7.75 -6.99
N PHE A 838 21.76 7.00 -6.52
CA PHE A 838 21.57 5.61 -6.92
C PHE A 838 21.25 5.46 -8.41
N SER A 839 20.39 6.35 -8.94
CA SER A 839 20.00 6.34 -10.37
C SER A 839 21.18 6.59 -11.32
N GLN A 840 22.26 7.23 -10.83
CA GLN A 840 23.37 7.74 -11.66
C GLN A 840 24.73 7.08 -11.36
N GLY A 841 25.00 6.64 -10.11
CA GLY A 841 26.37 6.47 -9.62
C GLY A 841 27.08 5.14 -9.90
N VAL A 842 26.36 4.07 -10.24
CA VAL A 842 26.99 2.73 -10.39
C VAL A 842 27.14 2.32 -11.85
N ASN A 843 26.12 2.58 -12.66
CA ASN A 843 26.14 2.23 -14.08
C ASN A 843 27.13 3.10 -14.88
N HIS A 844 27.46 4.32 -14.42
CA HIS A 844 28.31 5.25 -15.16
C HIS A 844 29.82 5.01 -15.04
N SER A 845 30.30 4.27 -14.03
CA SER A 845 31.75 3.98 -13.90
C SER A 845 32.30 3.08 -15.01
N PHE A 846 31.43 2.32 -15.72
CA PHE A 846 31.82 1.40 -16.79
C PHE A 846 31.31 1.76 -18.20
N HIS A 847 30.35 2.67 -18.35
CA HIS A 847 29.80 3.03 -19.67
C HIS A 847 30.68 3.97 -20.51
N LEU A 848 31.83 4.41 -19.98
CA LEU A 848 32.81 5.20 -20.75
C LEU A 848 33.63 4.37 -21.75
N ASP A 849 33.53 3.05 -21.76
CA ASP A 849 34.27 2.17 -22.69
C ASP A 849 33.62 2.03 -24.08
N ASN A 850 32.41 2.56 -24.31
CA ASN A 850 31.80 2.59 -25.65
C ASN A 850 31.97 3.97 -26.28
N GLU A 851 32.86 4.09 -27.27
CA GLU A 851 33.14 5.32 -28.07
C GLU A 851 31.93 5.89 -28.86
N GLN A 852 30.69 5.45 -28.62
CA GLN A 852 29.50 5.99 -29.27
C GLN A 852 28.36 6.23 -28.29
N THR A 853 28.48 7.27 -27.46
CA THR A 853 27.32 8.05 -27.03
C THR A 853 27.76 9.46 -26.65
N SER A 854 27.85 10.33 -27.66
CA SER A 854 27.69 11.77 -27.44
C SER A 854 26.21 12.07 -27.19
N LEU A 855 25.93 13.10 -26.39
CA LEU A 855 24.61 13.68 -26.03
C LEU A 855 24.02 13.27 -24.68
N LEU A 856 24.70 13.56 -23.56
CA LEU A 856 24.04 13.97 -22.32
C LEU A 856 24.92 15.01 -21.60
N SER A 857 24.50 16.26 -21.64
CA SER A 857 25.10 17.39 -20.91
C SER A 857 24.37 17.58 -19.58
N ASP A 858 24.76 16.86 -18.54
CA ASP A 858 24.33 17.17 -17.17
C ASP A 858 25.57 17.44 -16.31
N SER A 859 25.54 18.57 -15.60
CA SER A 859 26.66 19.12 -14.80
C SER A 859 27.17 18.19 -13.71
N ASP A 860 26.40 17.17 -13.34
CA ASP A 860 26.62 16.38 -12.14
C ASP A 860 27.53 15.16 -12.38
N ALA A 861 27.74 14.76 -13.64
CA ALA A 861 28.75 13.77 -14.02
C ALA A 861 30.19 14.25 -13.74
N VAL A 862 30.38 15.57 -13.63
CA VAL A 862 31.64 16.21 -13.24
C VAL A 862 31.85 16.14 -11.72
N ALA A 863 30.79 16.10 -10.91
CA ALA A 863 30.89 16.03 -9.45
C ALA A 863 31.29 14.64 -8.93
N ALA A 864 30.82 13.56 -9.57
CA ALA A 864 31.22 12.19 -9.25
C ALA A 864 32.64 11.82 -9.72
N ASN A 865 33.33 12.70 -10.43
CA ASN A 865 34.76 12.55 -10.78
C ASN A 865 35.58 13.75 -10.27
N ALA A 866 35.06 14.52 -9.30
CA ALA A 866 35.81 15.60 -8.70
C ALA A 866 37.04 15.03 -7.96
N VAL A 867 38.20 15.62 -8.22
CA VAL A 867 39.50 15.22 -7.66
C VAL A 867 39.54 15.36 -6.12
N ASP A 868 38.56 16.05 -5.52
CA ASP A 868 38.45 16.35 -4.09
C ASP A 868 37.25 15.65 -3.38
N ALA A 869 36.67 14.58 -3.95
CA ALA A 869 35.56 13.87 -3.32
C ALA A 869 36.04 12.94 -2.18
N ASP A 870 35.46 13.07 -0.98
CA ASP A 870 35.65 12.12 0.12
C ASP A 870 34.85 10.84 -0.15
N TRP A 871 35.53 9.83 -0.70
CA TRP A 871 34.94 8.54 -1.05
C TRP A 871 34.55 7.71 0.17
N PHE A 872 35.19 7.93 1.32
CA PHE A 872 34.83 7.25 2.55
C PHE A 872 33.47 7.73 3.03
N GLU A 873 33.27 9.05 3.14
CA GLU A 873 31.98 9.64 3.51
C GLU A 873 30.89 9.30 2.50
N TRP A 874 31.22 9.27 1.20
CA TRP A 874 30.28 8.81 0.16
C TRP A 874 29.82 7.36 0.39
N ARG A 875 30.74 6.44 0.69
CA ARG A 875 30.41 5.03 0.99
C ARG A 875 29.64 4.87 2.30
N LEU A 876 30.02 5.63 3.32
CA LEU A 876 29.33 5.65 4.60
C LEU A 876 27.86 6.05 4.41
N ALA A 877 27.62 7.18 3.74
CA ALA A 877 26.28 7.68 3.46
C ALA A 877 25.44 6.72 2.61
N ARG A 878 26.07 6.04 1.64
CA ARG A 878 25.43 5.03 0.78
C ARG A 878 25.10 3.73 1.52
N GLY A 879 25.97 3.28 2.43
CA GLY A 879 25.75 2.09 3.23
C GLY A 879 24.52 2.19 4.14
N PHE A 880 24.26 3.38 4.66
CA PHE A 880 23.10 3.65 5.51
C PHE A 880 21.75 3.51 4.78
N ILE A 881 21.69 3.73 3.46
CA ILE A 881 20.47 3.58 2.65
C ILE A 881 20.77 2.80 1.38
N THR A 882 20.50 1.49 1.42
CA THR A 882 20.75 0.60 0.28
C THR A 882 19.53 0.57 -0.65
N ARG A 883 19.80 0.62 -1.95
CA ARG A 883 18.79 0.50 -3.01
C ARG A 883 19.25 -0.51 -4.04
N PHE A 884 18.29 -1.24 -4.60
CA PHE A 884 18.51 -2.14 -5.74
C PHE A 884 17.44 -1.87 -6.79
N ASP A 885 17.88 -1.54 -8.02
CA ASP A 885 16.98 -1.43 -9.17
C ASP A 885 16.80 -2.79 -9.87
N ASP A 886 15.76 -2.87 -10.69
CA ASP A 886 15.42 -4.10 -11.43
C ASP A 886 16.55 -4.58 -12.34
N LYS A 887 17.38 -3.65 -12.86
CA LYS A 887 18.50 -3.98 -13.74
C LYS A 887 19.60 -4.69 -12.96
N PHE A 888 20.00 -4.16 -11.82
CA PHE A 888 21.03 -4.75 -10.99
C PHE A 888 20.57 -6.07 -10.38
N LEU A 889 19.32 -6.17 -9.90
CA LEU A 889 18.74 -7.43 -9.45
C LEU A 889 18.76 -8.50 -10.56
N THR A 890 18.41 -8.12 -11.79
CA THR A 890 18.52 -9.02 -12.95
C THR A 890 19.96 -9.47 -13.20
N ALA A 891 20.94 -8.57 -13.06
CA ALA A 891 22.35 -8.90 -13.22
C ALA A 891 22.86 -9.86 -12.13
N ILE A 892 22.49 -9.63 -10.87
CA ILE A 892 22.79 -10.52 -9.73
C ILE A 892 22.19 -11.90 -9.98
N TRP A 893 20.91 -11.99 -10.33
CA TRP A 893 20.25 -13.27 -10.57
C TRP A 893 20.91 -14.06 -11.72
N LYS A 894 21.31 -13.36 -12.79
CA LYS A 894 22.01 -13.99 -13.92
C LYS A 894 23.37 -14.54 -13.50
N SER A 895 24.15 -13.81 -12.71
CA SER A 895 25.48 -14.23 -12.25
C SER A 895 25.44 -15.45 -11.33
N LEU A 896 24.28 -15.77 -10.72
CA LEU A 896 24.10 -17.03 -10.00
C LEU A 896 24.35 -18.27 -10.88
N ALA A 897 24.29 -18.17 -12.22
CA ALA A 897 24.67 -19.28 -13.11
C ALA A 897 26.15 -19.64 -13.04
N ASN A 898 26.99 -18.72 -12.57
CA ASN A 898 28.43 -18.81 -12.63
C ASN A 898 29.06 -19.24 -11.30
N ALA A 899 28.28 -19.48 -10.24
CA ALA A 899 28.83 -19.87 -8.94
C ALA A 899 27.92 -20.88 -8.25
N LYS A 900 28.50 -21.77 -7.44
CA LYS A 900 27.74 -22.68 -6.58
C LYS A 900 27.11 -21.96 -5.38
N THR A 901 27.89 -21.09 -4.73
CA THR A 901 27.48 -20.40 -3.51
C THR A 901 28.06 -18.99 -3.50
N LEU A 902 27.23 -18.00 -3.15
CA LEU A 902 27.69 -16.64 -2.84
C LEU A 902 27.55 -16.38 -1.34
N VAL A 903 28.53 -15.73 -0.73
CA VAL A 903 28.49 -15.34 0.69
C VAL A 903 28.65 -13.83 0.78
N ILE A 904 27.54 -13.14 1.07
CA ILE A 904 27.47 -11.67 1.11
C ILE A 904 27.93 -11.13 2.47
N GLY A 905 27.58 -11.82 3.56
CA GLY A 905 27.94 -11.47 4.95
C GLY A 905 29.09 -12.29 5.54
N ASP A 906 29.08 -12.45 6.86
CA ASP A 906 30.01 -13.36 7.54
C ASP A 906 29.69 -14.82 7.21
N SER A 907 30.68 -15.71 7.33
CA SER A 907 30.58 -17.12 6.92
C SER A 907 29.61 -18.00 7.75
N SER A 908 28.64 -17.41 8.44
CA SER A 908 27.49 -18.11 9.04
C SER A 908 26.55 -18.68 7.95
N SER A 909 25.65 -19.59 8.33
CA SER A 909 24.69 -20.20 7.39
C SER A 909 23.73 -19.18 6.75
N ASP A 910 23.43 -18.10 7.48
CA ASP A 910 22.32 -17.21 7.16
C ASP A 910 22.71 -16.08 6.20
N SER A 911 24.00 -15.99 5.83
CA SER A 911 24.54 -14.99 4.90
C SER A 911 24.90 -15.56 3.52
N GLN A 912 24.35 -16.73 3.18
CA GLN A 912 24.72 -17.50 1.99
C GLN A 912 23.56 -17.62 1.02
N ILE A 913 23.88 -17.54 -0.27
CA ILE A 913 22.98 -17.85 -1.37
C ILE A 913 23.40 -19.20 -1.95
N ASP A 914 22.51 -20.19 -1.84
CA ASP A 914 22.54 -21.36 -2.71
C ASP A 914 22.03 -20.93 -4.10
N CYS A 915 22.97 -20.81 -5.04
CA CYS A 915 22.69 -20.28 -6.37
C CYS A 915 21.71 -21.15 -7.16
N GLU A 916 21.77 -22.47 -7.00
CA GLU A 916 20.89 -23.39 -7.71
C GLU A 916 19.47 -23.36 -7.12
N LEU A 917 19.37 -23.34 -5.79
CA LEU A 917 18.09 -23.23 -5.10
C LEU A 917 17.36 -21.92 -5.44
N VAL A 918 18.05 -20.79 -5.42
CA VAL A 918 17.44 -19.49 -5.75
C VAL A 918 17.01 -19.45 -7.22
N ARG A 919 17.86 -19.93 -8.14
CA ARG A 919 17.50 -19.98 -9.57
C ARG A 919 16.36 -20.94 -9.88
N SER A 920 16.16 -21.97 -9.06
CA SER A 920 15.07 -22.93 -9.23
C SER A 920 13.75 -22.51 -8.58
N SER A 921 13.79 -21.53 -7.65
CA SER A 921 12.63 -21.10 -6.86
C SER A 921 12.12 -19.69 -7.18
N MET A 922 13.00 -18.76 -7.55
CA MET A 922 12.67 -17.34 -7.75
C MET A 922 13.09 -16.81 -9.12
N THR A 923 12.34 -15.84 -9.62
CA THR A 923 12.69 -15.07 -10.83
C THR A 923 13.32 -13.71 -10.48
N PRO A 924 14.13 -13.10 -11.37
CA PRO A 924 14.81 -11.84 -11.06
C PRO A 924 13.89 -10.63 -10.82
N GLY A 925 12.65 -10.63 -11.32
CA GLY A 925 11.72 -9.53 -11.11
C GLY A 925 10.73 -9.75 -9.96
N GLU A 926 10.86 -10.85 -9.22
CA GLU A 926 10.12 -11.06 -7.97
C GLU A 926 10.65 -10.16 -6.86
N GLU A 927 9.75 -9.58 -6.08
CA GLU A 927 10.13 -8.76 -4.93
C GLU A 927 10.74 -9.62 -3.81
N SER A 928 10.35 -10.90 -3.72
CA SER A 928 10.96 -11.85 -2.78
C SER A 928 12.44 -12.08 -3.04
N PHE A 929 12.87 -12.13 -4.31
CA PHE A 929 14.29 -12.20 -4.64
C PHE A 929 15.01 -10.91 -4.23
N ALA A 930 14.38 -9.77 -4.47
CA ALA A 930 14.93 -8.48 -4.08
C ALA A 930 15.03 -8.30 -2.56
N GLN A 931 14.06 -8.80 -1.80
CA GLN A 931 14.10 -8.87 -0.34
C GLN A 931 15.20 -9.79 0.16
N LEU A 932 15.41 -10.95 -0.46
CA LEU A 932 16.53 -11.84 -0.11
C LEU A 932 17.88 -11.11 -0.22
N ILE A 933 18.11 -10.37 -1.31
CA ILE A 933 19.36 -9.59 -1.46
C ILE A 933 19.45 -8.46 -0.42
N ASP A 934 18.34 -7.78 -0.12
CA ASP A 934 18.30 -6.75 0.92
C ASP A 934 18.63 -7.34 2.30
N GLU A 935 17.98 -8.44 2.69
CA GLU A 935 18.19 -9.16 3.96
C GLU A 935 19.63 -9.65 4.12
N LEU A 936 20.27 -10.10 3.05
CA LEU A 936 21.66 -10.57 3.10
C LEU A 936 22.67 -9.42 3.19
N THR A 937 22.32 -8.23 2.69
CA THR A 937 23.21 -7.06 2.73
C THR A 937 22.98 -6.20 3.96
N GLN A 938 21.79 -6.23 4.55
CA GLN A 938 21.40 -5.35 5.65
C GLN A 938 22.26 -5.49 6.92
N PRO A 939 22.63 -6.70 7.39
CA PRO A 939 23.46 -6.89 8.58
C PRO A 939 24.94 -6.50 8.39
N LEU A 940 25.34 -6.06 7.20
CA LEU A 940 26.72 -5.68 6.93
C LEU A 940 27.07 -4.39 7.67
N HIS A 941 28.02 -4.50 8.60
CA HIS A 941 28.56 -3.37 9.35
C HIS A 941 30.09 -3.37 9.30
N PRO A 942 30.73 -2.19 9.39
CA PRO A 942 30.12 -0.85 9.39
C PRO A 942 29.56 -0.45 7.99
N SER A 943 28.74 0.60 7.91
CA SER A 943 27.98 0.93 6.69
C SER A 943 28.86 1.16 5.45
N TYR A 944 30.06 1.74 5.59
CA TYR A 944 30.97 1.89 4.45
C TYR A 944 31.38 0.52 3.85
N PHE A 945 31.49 -0.52 4.67
CA PHE A 945 31.84 -1.87 4.25
C PHE A 945 30.69 -2.52 3.48
N LYS A 946 29.45 -2.30 3.94
CA LYS A 946 28.24 -2.67 3.18
C LYS A 946 28.25 -2.09 1.76
N SER A 947 28.59 -0.81 1.61
CA SER A 947 28.73 -0.19 0.28
C SER A 947 29.81 -0.88 -0.57
N ALA A 948 30.97 -1.19 0.02
CA ALA A 948 32.06 -1.89 -0.68
C ALA A 948 31.66 -3.30 -1.13
N VAL A 949 30.91 -4.06 -0.32
CA VAL A 949 30.38 -5.38 -0.70
C VAL A 949 29.39 -5.27 -1.86
N VAL A 950 28.51 -4.25 -1.86
CA VAL A 950 27.59 -4.00 -2.99
C VAL A 950 28.35 -3.64 -4.27
N GLU A 951 29.45 -2.88 -4.18
CA GLU A 951 30.34 -2.58 -5.32
C GLU A 951 31.06 -3.84 -5.82
N ALA A 952 31.52 -4.71 -4.93
CA ALA A 952 32.13 -5.99 -5.28
C ALA A 952 31.14 -6.94 -5.94
N LEU A 953 29.89 -6.98 -5.45
CA LEU A 953 28.80 -7.75 -6.06
C LEU A 953 28.52 -7.27 -7.48
N LEU A 954 28.48 -5.97 -7.71
CA LEU A 954 28.39 -5.42 -9.07
C LEU A 954 29.56 -5.87 -9.94
N ALA A 955 30.80 -5.71 -9.48
CA ALA A 955 31.98 -6.16 -10.22
C ALA A 955 31.88 -7.65 -10.57
N PHE A 956 31.41 -8.49 -9.65
CA PHE A 956 31.13 -9.89 -9.89
C PHE A 956 30.08 -10.13 -10.98
N THR A 957 28.97 -9.39 -10.98
CA THR A 957 27.96 -9.49 -12.05
C THR A 957 28.56 -9.16 -13.43
N LEU A 958 29.34 -8.08 -13.52
CA LEU A 958 30.00 -7.66 -14.77
C LEU A 958 31.04 -8.67 -15.23
N PHE A 959 31.80 -9.25 -14.30
CA PHE A 959 32.74 -10.32 -14.60
C PHE A 959 32.04 -11.52 -15.21
N CYS A 960 30.96 -12.00 -14.59
CA CYS A 960 30.17 -13.13 -15.07
C CYS A 960 29.54 -12.86 -16.46
N GLU A 961 29.06 -11.64 -16.70
CA GLU A 961 28.53 -11.23 -18.01
C GLU A 961 29.62 -11.26 -19.11
N ARG A 962 30.85 -10.83 -18.80
CA ARG A 962 31.99 -10.87 -19.73
C ARG A 962 32.57 -12.27 -19.90
N HIS A 963 32.40 -13.14 -18.89
CA HIS A 963 32.98 -14.48 -18.84
C HIS A 963 31.92 -15.56 -18.57
N PRO A 964 30.93 -15.76 -19.47
CA PRO A 964 29.78 -16.63 -19.22
C PRO A 964 30.11 -18.12 -19.07
N LYS A 965 31.35 -18.53 -19.39
CA LYS A 965 31.83 -19.91 -19.26
C LYS A 965 32.56 -20.21 -17.96
N VAL A 966 32.90 -19.17 -17.17
CA VAL A 966 33.56 -19.37 -15.87
C VAL A 966 32.54 -19.89 -14.87
N TYR A 967 32.95 -20.83 -14.05
CA TYR A 967 32.15 -21.36 -12.95
C TYR A 967 32.99 -21.46 -11.67
N PHE A 968 32.50 -20.87 -10.57
CA PHE A 968 33.14 -20.89 -9.27
C PHE A 968 32.58 -22.05 -8.43
N ASP A 969 33.38 -23.13 -8.33
CA ASP A 969 33.04 -24.31 -7.53
C ASP A 969 33.16 -24.06 -6.02
N GLN A 970 34.08 -23.18 -5.63
CA GLN A 970 34.23 -22.74 -4.24
C GLN A 970 33.32 -21.55 -3.94
N PRO A 971 32.85 -21.39 -2.69
CA PRO A 971 32.04 -20.24 -2.31
C PRO A 971 32.75 -18.91 -2.59
N VAL A 972 32.09 -18.01 -3.32
CA VAL A 972 32.58 -16.64 -3.53
C VAL A 972 32.21 -15.82 -2.30
N VAL A 973 33.20 -15.54 -1.45
CA VAL A 973 33.02 -14.80 -0.19
C VAL A 973 33.41 -13.34 -0.41
N PHE A 974 32.43 -12.43 -0.45
CA PHE A 974 32.67 -11.03 -0.82
C PHE A 974 33.59 -10.27 0.15
N SER A 975 33.53 -10.60 1.44
CA SER A 975 34.43 -10.01 2.44
C SER A 975 35.90 -10.38 2.18
N ARG A 976 36.19 -11.64 1.84
CA ARG A 976 37.53 -12.10 1.47
C ARG A 976 37.98 -11.56 0.11
N LEU A 977 37.07 -11.55 -0.86
CA LEU A 977 37.33 -10.99 -2.18
C LEU A 977 37.80 -9.52 -2.09
N LEU A 978 37.19 -8.73 -1.21
CA LEU A 978 37.60 -7.35 -0.96
C LEU A 978 38.96 -7.24 -0.26
N GLU A 979 39.24 -8.10 0.73
CA GLU A 979 40.55 -8.15 1.41
C GLU A 979 41.68 -8.50 0.43
N ASP A 980 41.50 -9.53 -0.38
CA ASP A 980 42.48 -9.99 -1.36
C ASP A 980 42.70 -8.95 -2.47
N ALA A 981 41.60 -8.37 -2.98
CA ALA A 981 41.67 -7.27 -3.94
C ALA A 981 42.42 -6.05 -3.39
N ALA A 982 42.21 -5.72 -2.10
CA ALA A 982 42.91 -4.61 -1.45
C ALA A 982 44.41 -4.90 -1.29
N LEU A 983 44.77 -6.14 -0.93
CA LEU A 983 46.16 -6.56 -0.83
C LEU A 983 46.88 -6.46 -2.19
N HIS A 984 46.34 -7.07 -3.24
CA HIS A 984 46.95 -7.03 -4.56
C HIS A 984 46.99 -5.61 -5.16
N TRP A 985 45.96 -4.79 -4.93
CA TRP A 985 45.97 -3.39 -5.32
C TRP A 985 47.09 -2.61 -4.62
N ALA A 986 47.27 -2.80 -3.30
CA ALA A 986 48.31 -2.13 -2.54
C ALA A 986 49.72 -2.54 -2.99
N GLU A 987 49.94 -3.83 -3.29
CA GLU A 987 51.19 -4.34 -3.85
C GLU A 987 51.52 -3.70 -5.21
N GLN A 988 50.53 -3.55 -6.08
CA GLN A 988 50.69 -2.90 -7.39
C GLN A 988 50.91 -1.39 -7.28
N ALA A 989 50.24 -0.74 -6.32
CA ALA A 989 50.34 0.70 -6.08
C ALA A 989 51.57 1.12 -5.25
N GLN A 990 52.39 0.16 -4.79
CA GLN A 990 53.52 0.39 -3.88
C GLN A 990 53.13 1.16 -2.60
N GLN A 991 51.91 0.97 -2.11
CA GLN A 991 51.44 1.61 -0.88
C GLN A 991 51.90 0.82 0.34
N SER A 992 52.58 1.49 1.28
CA SER A 992 52.91 0.91 2.58
C SER A 992 51.68 0.92 3.50
N SER A 993 51.41 -0.18 4.20
CA SER A 993 50.48 -0.18 5.34
C SER A 993 51.11 0.62 6.49
N GLU A 994 51.02 1.95 6.47
CA GLU A 994 51.44 2.80 7.59
C GLU A 994 50.48 2.60 8.78
N GLY A 995 50.43 1.39 9.34
CA GLY A 995 49.70 1.03 10.57
C GLY A 995 48.23 0.60 10.43
N GLY A 996 47.62 0.56 9.23
CA GLY A 996 46.20 0.20 9.00
C GLY A 996 45.98 -1.01 8.06
N ARG A 997 44.72 -1.47 7.88
CA ARG A 997 44.37 -2.54 6.92
C ARG A 997 44.41 -2.00 5.49
N TYR A 998 44.90 -2.78 4.52
CA TYR A 998 44.88 -2.37 3.10
C TYR A 998 43.48 -2.07 2.58
N LEU A 999 42.47 -2.74 3.13
CA LEU A 999 41.07 -2.48 2.84
C LEU A 999 40.67 -1.02 3.17
N ASP A 1000 41.16 -0.45 4.27
CA ASP A 1000 40.86 0.93 4.66
C ASP A 1000 41.40 1.93 3.61
N ALA A 1001 42.58 1.66 3.06
CA ALA A 1001 43.17 2.46 1.99
C ALA A 1001 42.39 2.34 0.68
N LEU A 1002 41.91 1.13 0.34
CA LEU A 1002 41.09 0.90 -0.86
C LEU A 1002 39.70 1.57 -0.75
N ILE A 1003 39.08 1.58 0.44
CA ILE A 1003 37.79 2.22 0.71
C ILE A 1003 37.85 3.75 0.56
N GLN A 1004 39.02 4.37 0.69
CA GLN A 1004 39.20 5.81 0.42
C GLN A 1004 39.35 6.12 -1.08
N GLN A 1005 39.46 5.11 -1.95
CA GLN A 1005 39.61 5.31 -3.40
C GLN A 1005 38.26 5.43 -4.11
N SER A 1006 38.28 5.97 -5.34
CA SER A 1006 37.07 6.05 -6.17
C SER A 1006 36.43 4.67 -6.42
N PRO A 1007 35.10 4.57 -6.63
CA PRO A 1007 34.41 3.32 -6.97
C PRO A 1007 35.02 2.58 -8.17
N ARG A 1008 35.56 3.32 -9.16
CA ARG A 1008 36.24 2.73 -10.31
C ARG A 1008 37.47 1.92 -9.89
N VAL A 1009 38.28 2.44 -8.96
CA VAL A 1009 39.51 1.78 -8.49
C VAL A 1009 39.17 0.50 -7.73
N LEU A 1010 38.23 0.58 -6.78
CA LEU A 1010 37.76 -0.59 -6.02
C LEU A 1010 37.21 -1.67 -6.96
N GLN A 1011 36.32 -1.31 -7.89
CA GLN A 1011 35.73 -2.27 -8.82
C GLN A 1011 36.77 -2.89 -9.77
N THR A 1012 37.78 -2.13 -10.19
CA THR A 1012 38.88 -2.66 -11.01
C THR A 1012 39.72 -3.67 -10.23
N ALA A 1013 40.07 -3.35 -8.99
CA ALA A 1013 40.81 -4.25 -8.12
C ALA A 1013 40.05 -5.58 -7.90
N VAL A 1014 38.73 -5.49 -7.65
CA VAL A 1014 37.88 -6.69 -7.52
C VAL A 1014 37.80 -7.49 -8.81
N LEU A 1015 37.68 -6.84 -9.98
CA LEU A 1015 37.67 -7.54 -11.28
C LEU A 1015 38.99 -8.28 -11.55
N ASP A 1016 40.12 -7.70 -11.18
CA ASP A 1016 41.42 -8.34 -11.33
C ASP A 1016 41.57 -9.52 -10.36
N GLU A 1017 41.03 -9.41 -9.15
CA GLU A 1017 40.99 -10.53 -8.20
C GLU A 1017 40.12 -11.68 -8.68
N LEU A 1018 38.95 -11.39 -9.24
CA LEU A 1018 38.06 -12.41 -9.79
C LEU A 1018 38.69 -13.23 -10.91
N LYS A 1019 39.64 -12.66 -11.68
CA LYS A 1019 40.42 -13.43 -12.68
C LYS A 1019 41.31 -14.48 -12.03
N HIS A 1020 41.86 -14.19 -10.84
CA HIS A 1020 42.68 -15.14 -10.08
C HIS A 1020 41.80 -16.25 -9.50
N TYR A 1021 40.65 -15.90 -8.92
CA TYR A 1021 39.65 -16.84 -8.41
C TYR A 1021 39.04 -17.75 -9.49
N ALA A 1022 38.99 -17.28 -10.74
CA ALA A 1022 38.47 -18.05 -11.88
C ALA A 1022 39.52 -18.96 -12.55
N GLY A 1023 40.81 -18.71 -12.28
CA GLY A 1023 41.93 -19.45 -12.85
C GLY A 1023 42.57 -20.48 -11.90
N SER A 1024 42.17 -20.46 -10.62
CA SER A 1024 42.46 -21.47 -9.60
C SER A 1024 41.41 -22.58 -9.58
#